data_AF-A0A315Y2F8-F1
#
_entry.id   AF-A0A315Y2F8-F1
#
_cell.length_a   1.000
_cell.length_b   1.000
_cell.length_c   1.000
_cell.angle_alpha   90.00
_cell.angle_beta   90.00
_cell.angle_gamma   90.00
#
_symmetry.space_group_name_H-M   'P 1'
#
loop_
_entity.id
_entity.type
_entity.pdbx_description
1 polymer ?
#
loop_
_entity_poly.entity_id
_entity_poly.type
_entity_poly.pdbx_seq_one_letter_code
_entity_poly.pdbx_strand_id
1 'polypeptide(L)'
;MKTEKKKTLRGSILFTVVCVMALLIIFLTGTLALASAAGNRAHRSYSVSQANYTARAAIASFTEAMKRDERIVAAVQAVGSDPSVPALHPQVIINDKTLGEIGYIDSHGDWIKDHIEVTHVPNTGAYDYYDKKGDGSYGWYPVDTVKITATCKVGKERETVSAYVQKAPSSQTVTNGGGIQGLQEVGGNSFANGGLITGGLGVGIGDTVPGLHHFHNDTKVETTLTYVNASLCGGTSSFEIRVKKPDRATAEKPYSQTVIDGNLLMENNNFIKLDYEMTEDFTQKEVPYLFINGMLTQDQQSQLNLVTGNNAPFNVFIGTLNPKGPVNIQGDLYLMDKNPHDPHQDYTAEYMDSNGNRVPSKDVTGTKGVNYFGLPGQDAKLYAWATSVVQKEETQFGSMGGNIYCMGDLILCKATIHGDVRVEGDCVVEDVYDTVIDGDLVVHGNLTIKDEGKLTVKGDIYNGDGGGRTLKPGFSYHENEVYPDITVKDNYIFDNTPVPESEGEYYKTLITQEGEGIDDLTTIVNASQTKYKVDFDGKPLFERDEEGNFITDSEGRVVGITSESDHTYYDADKNEVEERDARGTYYSKEGDTKRYTEDEAFEGQAKYKTYAAYKKPAYPTKMQREYIWGEKDASGVLTVTHPETKIIKTLHEVREALNYDDEGNYKTDIYHTSVPDEFLPVSGDQDSLPYAYVNGARNDSNQLWSGGAITKSCIISNKENPTQQLTITEDIHIKPLSEMWVVIKNVNSNNHKIIVDRDATADGKVNFLIVGANNFFDNTSIITNEVRNNMPVKYDKEWGIEYYAAPNAKLKMQNQCMMVGTFKAPELVIGCTDQGPYTIQYEDEYGHTENKNPVILGSALVSQVSPAVNKFSVVNSGNGGVGNGGSSINTALGRFEIKYLMGV
;
A
#
# COMPACT_ATOMS: atom_id res chain seq x y z
N MET A 1 34.67 -56.42 -109.45
CA MET A 1 34.80 -57.64 -108.64
C MET A 1 35.13 -57.25 -107.20
N LYS A 2 34.15 -57.46 -106.30
CA LYS A 2 34.18 -57.66 -104.83
C LYS A 2 35.04 -56.81 -103.86
N THR A 3 34.29 -56.34 -102.85
CA THR A 3 34.54 -56.26 -101.38
C THR A 3 35.18 -55.03 -100.75
N GLU A 4 34.31 -54.10 -100.31
CA GLU A 4 34.49 -53.25 -99.12
C GLU A 4 34.59 -54.08 -97.83
N LYS A 5 35.43 -53.65 -96.89
CA LYS A 5 35.45 -54.15 -95.50
C LYS A 5 35.03 -53.04 -94.52
N LYS A 6 33.89 -53.25 -93.84
CA LYS A 6 33.48 -52.53 -92.63
C LYS A 6 34.49 -52.76 -91.49
N LYS A 7 35.03 -51.68 -90.91
CA LYS A 7 35.61 -51.67 -89.55
C LYS A 7 34.60 -50.99 -88.62
N THR A 8 34.22 -51.70 -87.57
CA THR A 8 33.15 -51.37 -86.62
C THR A 8 33.60 -50.33 -85.59
N LEU A 9 32.82 -49.25 -85.45
CA LEU A 9 32.86 -48.32 -84.31
C LEU A 9 32.49 -49.08 -83.02
N ARG A 10 33.46 -49.67 -82.32
CA ARG A 10 33.24 -50.20 -80.95
C ARG A 10 33.90 -49.37 -79.85
N GLY A 11 34.88 -48.53 -80.17
CA GLY A 11 35.55 -47.64 -79.21
C GLY A 11 34.80 -46.33 -78.94
N SER A 12 34.17 -45.73 -79.97
CA SER A 12 33.52 -44.42 -79.84
C SER A 12 32.29 -44.43 -78.94
N ILE A 13 31.50 -45.51 -78.97
CA ILE A 13 30.28 -45.67 -78.14
C ILE A 13 30.67 -45.86 -76.68
N LEU A 14 31.70 -46.67 -76.39
CA LEU A 14 32.18 -46.85 -75.03
C LEU A 14 32.73 -45.54 -74.45
N PHE A 15 33.47 -44.76 -75.25
CA PHE A 15 34.02 -43.47 -74.82
C PHE A 15 32.92 -42.43 -74.56
N THR A 16 31.88 -42.39 -75.40
CA THR A 16 30.72 -41.51 -75.18
C THR A 16 29.93 -41.94 -73.95
N VAL A 17 29.70 -43.23 -73.73
CA VAL A 17 29.00 -43.73 -72.53
C VAL A 17 29.80 -43.41 -71.26
N VAL A 18 31.12 -43.61 -71.25
CA VAL A 18 31.97 -43.28 -70.10
C VAL A 18 32.02 -41.76 -69.87
N CYS A 19 32.11 -40.94 -70.92
CA CYS A 19 32.06 -39.48 -70.77
C CYS A 19 30.70 -39.01 -70.23
N VAL A 20 29.60 -39.58 -70.71
CA VAL A 20 28.24 -39.26 -70.23
C VAL A 20 28.07 -39.71 -68.77
N MET A 21 28.53 -40.91 -68.41
CA MET A 21 28.50 -41.38 -67.02
C MET A 21 29.38 -40.54 -66.10
N ALA A 22 30.58 -40.15 -66.53
CA ALA A 22 31.45 -39.26 -65.77
C ALA A 22 30.83 -37.86 -65.58
N LEU A 23 30.22 -37.31 -66.62
CA LEU A 23 29.47 -36.04 -66.52
C LEU A 23 28.30 -36.16 -65.55
N LEU A 24 27.51 -37.24 -65.60
CA LEU A 24 26.42 -37.47 -64.67
C LEU A 24 26.91 -37.60 -63.23
N ILE A 25 28.03 -38.29 -62.99
CA ILE A 25 28.63 -38.40 -61.65
C ILE A 25 29.12 -37.03 -61.16
N ILE A 26 29.76 -36.23 -62.00
CA ILE A 26 30.21 -34.87 -61.66
C ILE A 26 29.01 -33.97 -61.36
N PHE A 27 27.93 -34.04 -62.15
CA PHE A 27 26.71 -33.29 -61.86
C PHE A 27 26.05 -33.75 -60.56
N LEU A 28 25.99 -35.05 -60.29
CA LEU A 28 25.44 -35.59 -59.05
C LEU A 28 26.27 -35.23 -57.82
N THR A 29 27.60 -35.29 -57.92
CA THR A 29 28.49 -34.86 -56.81
C THR A 29 28.46 -33.34 -56.62
N GLY A 30 28.38 -32.56 -57.71
CA GLY A 30 28.20 -31.12 -57.66
C GLY A 30 26.86 -30.71 -57.02
N THR A 31 25.76 -31.38 -57.38
CA THR A 31 24.43 -31.13 -56.79
C THR A 31 24.37 -31.57 -55.33
N LEU A 32 24.99 -32.70 -54.96
CA LEU A 32 25.07 -33.15 -53.56
C LEU A 32 25.91 -32.19 -52.72
N ALA A 33 27.04 -31.69 -53.25
CA ALA A 33 27.86 -30.70 -52.57
C ALA A 33 27.14 -29.35 -52.41
N LEU A 34 26.42 -28.88 -53.44
CA LEU A 34 25.58 -27.67 -53.37
C LEU A 34 24.41 -27.84 -52.39
N ALA A 35 23.72 -28.98 -52.40
CA ALA A 35 22.63 -29.28 -51.48
C ALA A 35 23.13 -29.41 -50.03
N SER A 36 24.28 -30.04 -49.82
CA SER A 36 24.92 -30.12 -48.50
C SER A 36 25.38 -28.75 -48.02
N ALA A 37 25.98 -27.93 -48.89
CA ALA A 37 26.38 -26.56 -48.55
C ALA A 37 25.17 -25.66 -48.25
N ALA A 38 24.08 -25.77 -49.02
CA ALA A 38 22.84 -25.04 -48.80
C ALA A 38 22.14 -25.48 -47.51
N GLY A 39 22.07 -26.79 -47.25
CA GLY A 39 21.53 -27.35 -46.00
C GLY A 39 22.36 -26.91 -44.78
N ASN A 40 23.68 -27.00 -44.84
CA ASN A 40 24.57 -26.52 -43.78
C ASN A 40 24.43 -25.00 -43.56
N ARG A 41 24.25 -24.21 -44.63
CA ARG A 41 24.01 -22.76 -44.53
C ARG A 41 22.66 -22.44 -43.89
N ALA A 42 21.61 -23.20 -44.22
CA ALA A 42 20.28 -23.03 -43.63
C ALA A 42 20.26 -23.43 -42.15
N HIS A 43 20.86 -24.58 -41.80
CA HIS A 43 21.01 -25.01 -40.40
C HIS A 43 21.85 -24.05 -39.58
N ARG A 44 22.93 -23.51 -40.16
CA ARG A 44 23.74 -22.45 -39.54
C ARG A 44 22.93 -21.18 -39.32
N SER A 45 22.19 -20.71 -40.34
CA SER A 45 21.36 -19.51 -40.22
C SER A 45 20.28 -19.67 -39.15
N TYR A 46 19.60 -20.82 -39.09
CA TYR A 46 18.62 -21.12 -38.05
C TYR A 46 19.25 -21.16 -36.64
N SER A 47 20.40 -21.84 -36.50
CA SER A 47 21.11 -21.94 -35.23
C SER A 47 21.62 -20.57 -34.74
N VAL A 48 22.10 -19.72 -35.65
CA VAL A 48 22.51 -18.34 -35.37
C VAL A 48 21.32 -17.48 -34.93
N SER A 49 20.20 -17.54 -35.67
CA SER A 49 19.00 -16.79 -35.28
C SER A 49 18.45 -17.24 -33.92
N GLN A 50 18.37 -18.56 -33.69
CA GLN A 50 17.93 -19.12 -32.41
C GLN A 50 18.87 -18.71 -31.27
N ALA A 51 20.19 -18.79 -31.47
CA ALA A 51 21.17 -18.36 -30.48
C ALA A 51 21.02 -16.87 -30.14
N ASN A 52 20.78 -16.01 -31.14
CA ASN A 52 20.55 -14.58 -30.93
C ASN A 52 19.28 -14.31 -30.11
N TYR A 53 18.15 -14.96 -30.43
CA TYR A 53 16.90 -14.83 -29.68
C TYR A 53 17.06 -15.28 -28.22
N THR A 54 17.69 -16.43 -28.00
CA THR A 54 17.91 -16.97 -26.67
C THR A 54 18.87 -16.10 -25.85
N ALA A 55 19.94 -15.56 -26.45
CA ALA A 55 20.84 -14.61 -25.78
C ALA A 55 20.13 -13.30 -25.39
N ARG A 56 19.24 -12.77 -26.24
CA ARG A 56 18.40 -11.60 -25.92
C ARG A 56 17.43 -11.89 -24.78
N ALA A 57 16.79 -13.06 -24.78
CA ALA A 57 15.89 -13.49 -23.72
C ALA A 57 16.62 -13.63 -22.37
N ALA A 58 17.87 -14.11 -22.38
CA ALA A 58 18.70 -14.18 -21.18
C ALA A 58 19.03 -12.79 -20.60
N ILE A 59 19.41 -11.84 -21.46
CA ILE A 59 19.61 -10.44 -21.03
C ILE A 59 18.32 -9.84 -20.50
N ALA A 60 17.20 -10.01 -21.21
CA ALA A 60 15.89 -9.52 -20.77
C ALA A 60 15.50 -10.10 -19.41
N SER A 61 15.68 -11.41 -19.21
CA SER A 61 15.41 -12.08 -17.93
C SER A 61 16.30 -11.56 -16.80
N PHE A 62 17.58 -11.30 -17.07
CA PHE A 62 18.47 -10.69 -16.08
C PHE A 62 18.07 -9.25 -15.75
N THR A 63 17.68 -8.46 -16.76
CA THR A 63 17.23 -7.08 -16.56
C THR A 63 15.91 -7.02 -15.80
N GLU A 64 15.00 -7.98 -16.02
CA GLU A 64 13.79 -8.15 -15.21
C GLU A 64 14.10 -8.61 -13.78
N ALA A 65 15.10 -9.47 -13.58
CA ALA A 65 15.55 -9.85 -12.24
C ALA A 65 16.12 -8.65 -11.46
N MET A 66 16.84 -7.74 -12.13
CA MET A 66 17.27 -6.47 -11.55
C MET A 66 16.10 -5.59 -11.10
N LYS A 67 14.93 -5.67 -11.74
CA LYS A 67 13.74 -4.93 -11.28
C LYS A 67 13.11 -5.53 -10.01
N ARG A 68 13.32 -6.82 -9.76
CA ARG A 68 12.65 -7.58 -8.71
C ARG A 68 13.47 -7.74 -7.43
N ASP A 69 14.80 -7.64 -7.52
CA ASP A 69 15.70 -7.85 -6.38
C ASP A 69 16.75 -6.74 -6.28
N GLU A 70 16.61 -5.91 -5.23
CA GLU A 70 17.51 -4.80 -4.92
C GLU A 70 18.95 -5.24 -4.67
N ARG A 71 19.19 -6.51 -4.28
CA ARG A 71 20.54 -7.05 -4.05
C ARG A 71 21.30 -7.26 -5.36
N ILE A 72 20.58 -7.62 -6.44
CA ILE A 72 21.17 -7.73 -7.79
C ILE A 72 21.55 -6.34 -8.29
N VAL A 73 20.71 -5.35 -8.01
CA VAL A 73 20.96 -3.93 -8.32
C VAL A 73 22.21 -3.41 -7.61
N ALA A 74 22.33 -3.64 -6.29
CA ALA A 74 23.50 -3.25 -5.51
C ALA A 74 24.80 -3.91 -6.03
N ALA A 75 24.73 -5.19 -6.44
CA ALA A 75 25.87 -5.90 -7.02
C ALA A 75 26.33 -5.27 -8.35
N VAL A 76 25.40 -4.85 -9.21
CA VAL A 76 25.72 -4.18 -10.49
C VAL A 76 26.26 -2.76 -10.27
N GLN A 77 25.77 -2.04 -9.25
CA GLN A 77 26.32 -0.74 -8.86
C GLN A 77 27.79 -0.84 -8.43
N ALA A 78 28.16 -1.90 -7.70
CA ALA A 78 29.53 -2.12 -7.25
C ALA A 78 30.52 -2.35 -8.41
N VAL A 79 30.06 -2.90 -9.55
CA VAL A 79 30.92 -3.21 -10.71
C VAL A 79 31.58 -1.94 -11.29
N GLY A 80 32.88 -1.76 -11.08
CA GLY A 80 33.63 -0.59 -11.54
C GLY A 80 33.65 0.61 -10.57
N SER A 81 32.77 0.63 -9.57
CA SER A 81 32.80 1.59 -8.46
C SER A 81 33.73 1.11 -7.34
N ASP A 82 33.79 -0.22 -7.13
CA ASP A 82 34.74 -0.90 -6.26
C ASP A 82 35.85 -1.54 -7.13
N PRO A 83 37.14 -1.18 -6.93
CA PRO A 83 38.27 -1.78 -7.64
C PRO A 83 38.39 -3.30 -7.47
N SER A 84 37.75 -3.88 -6.44
CA SER A 84 37.76 -5.32 -6.15
C SER A 84 36.72 -6.12 -6.96
N VAL A 85 35.79 -5.45 -7.67
CA VAL A 85 34.74 -6.09 -8.48
C VAL A 85 34.80 -5.60 -9.94
N PRO A 86 35.74 -6.10 -10.77
CA PRO A 86 35.90 -5.66 -12.16
C PRO A 86 34.81 -6.20 -13.11
N ALA A 87 34.21 -7.35 -12.78
CA ALA A 87 33.14 -7.99 -13.52
C ALA A 87 32.23 -8.77 -12.57
N LEU A 88 30.95 -8.90 -12.94
CA LEU A 88 29.98 -9.75 -12.27
C LEU A 88 29.53 -10.85 -13.23
N HIS A 89 29.38 -12.08 -12.72
CA HIS A 89 28.92 -13.23 -13.50
C HIS A 89 27.62 -13.82 -12.93
N PRO A 90 26.45 -13.24 -13.22
CA PRO A 90 25.16 -13.75 -12.77
C PRO A 90 24.81 -15.09 -13.42
N GLN A 91 24.20 -15.99 -12.65
CA GLN A 91 23.69 -17.24 -13.18
C GLN A 91 22.34 -17.04 -13.89
N VAL A 92 22.20 -17.54 -15.12
CA VAL A 92 20.96 -17.55 -15.90
C VAL A 92 20.73 -18.96 -16.45
N ILE A 93 19.71 -19.64 -15.93
CA ILE A 93 19.38 -21.02 -16.28
C ILE A 93 18.22 -21.04 -17.27
N ILE A 94 18.44 -21.68 -18.43
CA ILE A 94 17.37 -21.98 -19.39
C ILE A 94 16.95 -23.44 -19.19
N ASN A 95 15.69 -23.64 -18.81
CA ASN A 95 15.16 -24.97 -18.48
C ASN A 95 15.05 -25.88 -19.72
N ASP A 96 14.85 -25.30 -20.91
CA ASP A 96 14.77 -26.04 -22.17
C ASP A 96 16.09 -25.99 -22.95
N LYS A 97 16.81 -27.12 -22.96
CA LYS A 97 18.10 -27.27 -23.66
C LYS A 97 17.98 -27.19 -25.18
N THR A 98 16.79 -27.33 -25.75
CA THR A 98 16.57 -27.23 -27.20
C THR A 98 16.70 -25.79 -27.71
N LEU A 99 16.58 -24.80 -26.81
CA LEU A 99 16.69 -23.37 -27.12
C LEU A 99 18.14 -22.86 -27.13
N GLY A 100 19.11 -23.69 -26.71
CA GLY A 100 20.53 -23.34 -26.62
C GLY A 100 21.04 -23.21 -25.19
N GLU A 101 22.36 -23.19 -25.05
CA GLU A 101 23.06 -23.04 -23.77
C GLU A 101 23.59 -21.62 -23.63
N ILE A 102 23.21 -20.92 -22.56
CA ILE A 102 23.75 -19.60 -22.20
C ILE A 102 25.09 -19.77 -21.51
N GLY A 103 26.01 -18.84 -21.77
CA GLY A 103 27.30 -18.78 -21.13
C GLY A 103 28.05 -17.50 -21.49
N TYR A 104 29.28 -17.41 -20.99
CA TYR A 104 30.27 -16.44 -21.45
C TYR A 104 31.60 -17.15 -21.68
N ILE A 105 32.50 -16.49 -22.41
CA ILE A 105 33.86 -16.96 -22.60
C ILE A 105 34.74 -16.18 -21.62
N ASP A 106 35.44 -16.89 -20.74
CA ASP A 106 36.32 -16.24 -19.77
C ASP A 106 37.60 -15.69 -20.44
N SER A 107 38.44 -15.01 -19.66
CA SER A 107 39.71 -14.45 -20.13
C SER A 107 40.71 -15.48 -20.68
N HIS A 108 40.50 -16.77 -20.40
CA HIS A 108 41.35 -17.88 -20.85
C HIS A 108 40.81 -18.56 -22.11
N GLY A 109 39.62 -18.15 -22.59
CA GLY A 109 38.95 -18.74 -23.75
C GLY A 109 38.06 -19.93 -23.41
N ASP A 110 37.84 -20.21 -22.13
CA ASP A 110 37.02 -21.33 -21.66
C ASP A 110 35.53 -20.95 -21.61
N TRP A 111 34.69 -21.92 -21.96
CA TRP A 111 33.23 -21.74 -21.95
C TRP A 111 32.66 -21.99 -20.56
N ILE A 112 32.14 -20.95 -19.93
CA ILE A 112 31.45 -21.03 -18.64
C ILE A 112 29.95 -21.05 -18.90
N LYS A 113 29.30 -22.20 -18.68
CA LYS A 113 27.85 -22.35 -18.91
C LYS A 113 27.02 -21.67 -17.82
N ASP A 114 25.77 -21.39 -18.14
CA ASP A 114 24.71 -20.87 -17.27
C ASP A 114 25.04 -19.52 -16.61
N HIS A 115 26.03 -18.78 -17.12
CA HIS A 115 26.41 -17.47 -16.58
C HIS A 115 26.50 -16.44 -17.71
N ILE A 116 26.11 -15.21 -17.41
CA ILE A 116 26.34 -14.05 -18.29
C ILE A 116 27.47 -13.19 -17.72
N GLU A 117 27.97 -12.22 -18.48
CA GLU A 117 29.04 -11.33 -18.05
C GLU A 117 28.56 -9.89 -17.97
N VAL A 118 28.83 -9.22 -16.86
CA VAL A 118 28.50 -7.82 -16.61
C VAL A 118 29.78 -7.05 -16.28
N THR A 119 30.17 -6.12 -17.15
CA THR A 119 31.47 -5.41 -17.06
C THR A 119 31.29 -3.90 -17.11
N HIS A 120 32.15 -3.18 -16.41
CA HIS A 120 32.21 -1.72 -16.49
C HIS A 120 32.85 -1.27 -17.81
N VAL A 121 32.27 -0.26 -18.46
CA VAL A 121 32.81 0.38 -19.67
C VAL A 121 33.30 1.79 -19.29
N PRO A 122 34.61 1.98 -19.08
CA PRO A 122 35.15 3.29 -18.72
C PRO A 122 35.09 4.26 -19.90
N ASN A 123 34.87 5.55 -19.60
CA ASN A 123 34.99 6.67 -20.55
C ASN A 123 34.10 6.57 -21.81
N THR A 124 32.81 6.23 -21.66
CA THR A 124 31.87 6.21 -22.80
C THR A 124 31.52 7.59 -23.36
N GLY A 125 31.95 8.68 -22.68
CA GLY A 125 31.60 10.05 -23.06
C GLY A 125 30.11 10.34 -22.94
N ALA A 126 29.36 9.48 -22.24
CA ALA A 126 27.95 9.65 -21.97
C ALA A 126 27.76 10.65 -20.84
N TYR A 127 26.96 11.68 -21.11
CA TYR A 127 26.51 12.63 -20.11
C TYR A 127 25.02 12.49 -19.97
N ASP A 128 24.55 12.56 -18.74
CA ASP A 128 23.12 12.67 -18.44
C ASP A 128 22.85 14.02 -17.79
N TYR A 129 21.68 14.58 -18.08
CA TYR A 129 21.25 15.88 -17.57
C TYR A 129 20.31 15.66 -16.40
N TYR A 130 20.86 15.67 -15.20
CA TYR A 130 20.11 15.43 -13.97
C TYR A 130 20.58 16.35 -12.86
N ASP A 131 19.78 16.49 -11.82
CA ASP A 131 20.16 17.21 -10.62
C ASP A 131 20.96 16.27 -9.71
N LYS A 132 22.28 16.46 -9.67
CA LYS A 132 23.20 15.61 -8.89
C LYS A 132 23.07 15.81 -7.38
N LYS A 133 22.47 16.91 -6.92
CA LYS A 133 22.45 17.30 -5.50
C LYS A 133 21.05 17.34 -4.91
N GLY A 134 20.00 17.26 -5.73
CA GLY A 134 18.62 17.39 -5.29
C GLY A 134 18.25 18.82 -4.88
N ASP A 135 19.01 19.82 -5.34
CA ASP A 135 18.84 21.24 -5.01
C ASP A 135 18.31 22.07 -6.20
N GLY A 136 17.89 21.41 -7.28
CA GLY A 136 17.45 22.01 -8.53
C GLY A 136 18.59 22.47 -9.44
N SER A 137 19.86 22.20 -9.12
CA SER A 137 21.01 22.56 -9.96
C SER A 137 21.31 21.49 -11.02
N TYR A 138 20.49 21.50 -12.07
CA TYR A 138 20.67 20.62 -13.22
C TYR A 138 21.96 20.93 -13.98
N GLY A 139 22.68 19.88 -14.35
CA GLY A 139 23.90 19.98 -15.13
C GLY A 139 24.13 18.72 -15.94
N TRP A 140 24.96 18.84 -16.98
CA TRP A 140 25.45 17.67 -17.70
C TRP A 140 26.53 16.99 -16.87
N TYR A 141 26.23 15.81 -16.33
CA TYR A 141 27.17 15.04 -15.53
C TYR A 141 27.56 13.75 -16.27
N PRO A 142 28.83 13.35 -16.22
CA PRO A 142 29.25 12.08 -16.80
C PRO A 142 28.61 10.91 -16.04
N VAL A 143 28.03 9.96 -16.76
CA VAL A 143 27.43 8.73 -16.20
C VAL A 143 28.25 7.50 -16.55
N ASP A 144 28.41 6.59 -15.59
CA ASP A 144 29.12 5.34 -15.83
C ASP A 144 28.27 4.39 -16.67
N THR A 145 28.89 3.51 -17.46
CA THR A 145 28.15 2.55 -18.30
C THR A 145 28.58 1.13 -17.97
N VAL A 146 27.62 0.23 -17.87
CA VAL A 146 27.82 -1.21 -17.74
C VAL A 146 27.43 -1.90 -19.03
N LYS A 147 28.23 -2.86 -19.45
CA LYS A 147 27.94 -3.77 -20.57
C LYS A 147 27.54 -5.13 -20.02
N ILE A 148 26.33 -5.55 -20.36
CA ILE A 148 25.80 -6.89 -20.08
C ILE A 148 25.99 -7.71 -21.36
N THR A 149 26.69 -8.84 -21.28
CA THR A 149 27.00 -9.70 -22.40
C THR A 149 26.48 -11.11 -22.13
N ALA A 150 25.68 -11.64 -23.06
CA ALA A 150 25.24 -13.01 -23.04
C ALA A 150 25.65 -13.69 -24.34
N THR A 151 26.35 -14.83 -24.23
CA THR A 151 26.63 -15.69 -25.38
C THR A 151 25.71 -16.90 -25.31
N CYS A 152 25.05 -17.24 -26.42
CA CYS A 152 24.26 -18.46 -26.55
C CYS A 152 24.94 -19.41 -27.54
N LYS A 153 24.99 -20.69 -27.20
CA LYS A 153 25.47 -21.77 -28.05
C LYS A 153 24.30 -22.66 -28.48
N VAL A 154 24.06 -22.74 -29.79
CA VAL A 154 23.08 -23.66 -30.39
C VAL A 154 23.83 -24.59 -31.36
N GLY A 155 24.02 -25.85 -30.96
CA GLY A 155 24.83 -26.80 -31.70
C GLY A 155 26.32 -26.40 -31.77
N LYS A 156 26.82 -26.07 -32.97
CA LYS A 156 28.20 -25.60 -33.21
C LYS A 156 28.34 -24.08 -33.31
N GLU A 157 27.22 -23.37 -33.46
CA GLU A 157 27.23 -21.92 -33.64
C GLU A 157 27.10 -21.22 -32.28
N ARG A 158 27.77 -20.07 -32.15
CA ARG A 158 27.73 -19.22 -30.97
C ARG A 158 27.38 -17.81 -31.41
N GLU A 159 26.43 -17.18 -30.72
CA GLU A 159 26.10 -15.77 -30.92
C GLU A 159 26.22 -15.03 -29.60
N THR A 160 26.81 -13.85 -29.65
CA THR A 160 27.01 -13.00 -28.47
C THR A 160 26.22 -11.72 -28.66
N VAL A 161 25.38 -11.41 -27.67
CA VAL A 161 24.58 -10.19 -27.63
C VAL A 161 25.06 -9.37 -26.45
N SER A 162 25.19 -8.06 -26.66
CA SER A 162 25.50 -7.12 -25.59
C SER A 162 24.42 -6.05 -25.47
N ALA A 163 24.08 -5.70 -24.24
CA ALA A 163 23.28 -4.54 -23.88
C ALA A 163 24.11 -3.58 -23.03
N TYR A 164 23.89 -2.28 -23.17
CA TYR A 164 24.57 -1.25 -22.40
C TYR A 164 23.57 -0.57 -21.47
N VAL A 165 23.96 -0.38 -20.20
CA VAL A 165 23.15 0.21 -19.13
C VAL A 165 23.93 1.38 -18.55
N GLN A 166 23.33 2.57 -18.50
CA GLN A 166 23.93 3.75 -17.87
C GLN A 166 23.60 3.77 -16.37
N LYS A 167 24.58 4.15 -15.55
CA LYS A 167 24.50 4.29 -14.09
C LYS A 167 24.39 5.77 -13.75
N ALA A 168 23.19 6.24 -13.41
CA ALA A 168 23.05 7.52 -12.74
C ALA A 168 23.20 7.30 -11.21
N PRO A 169 23.89 8.19 -10.47
CA PRO A 169 23.90 8.14 -9.01
C PRO A 169 22.48 8.35 -8.48
N SER A 170 22.10 7.54 -7.49
CA SER A 170 20.78 7.55 -6.86
C SER A 170 20.56 8.85 -6.08
N SER A 171 20.00 9.84 -6.75
CA SER A 171 19.20 10.88 -6.12
C SER A 171 17.86 10.87 -6.83
N GLN A 172 16.94 10.05 -6.34
CA GLN A 172 15.54 10.42 -6.16
C GLN A 172 14.71 9.25 -5.59
N THR A 173 13.84 9.65 -4.68
CA THR A 173 12.63 9.00 -4.20
C THR A 173 12.02 8.03 -5.21
N VAL A 174 11.57 6.88 -4.70
CA VAL A 174 10.69 5.95 -5.39
C VAL A 174 9.47 6.73 -5.90
N THR A 175 9.47 7.12 -7.17
CA THR A 175 8.29 7.65 -7.84
C THR A 175 7.43 6.45 -8.24
N ASN A 176 6.50 6.08 -7.37
CA ASN A 176 5.43 5.14 -7.73
C ASN A 176 4.70 5.70 -8.95
N GLY A 177 4.72 4.92 -10.03
CA GLY A 177 4.13 5.25 -11.31
C GLY A 177 2.63 5.53 -11.19
N GLY A 178 2.14 6.41 -12.07
CA GLY A 178 0.72 6.72 -12.21
C GLY A 178 0.35 8.11 -11.68
N GLY A 179 0.32 9.09 -12.59
CA GLY A 179 -0.48 10.30 -12.38
C GLY A 179 -1.98 9.96 -12.34
N ILE A 180 -2.82 10.93 -11.99
CA ILE A 180 -4.27 10.72 -11.96
C ILE A 180 -4.77 10.62 -13.41
N GLN A 181 -5.33 9.48 -13.80
CA GLN A 181 -5.71 9.21 -15.20
C GLN A 181 -7.20 9.45 -15.54
N GLY A 182 -8.06 9.71 -14.56
CA GLY A 182 -9.49 9.94 -14.76
C GLY A 182 -9.86 11.43 -14.84
N LEU A 183 -10.56 11.92 -13.82
CA LEU A 183 -10.93 13.32 -13.65
C LEU A 183 -9.97 14.04 -12.70
N GLN A 184 -9.47 15.20 -13.11
CA GLN A 184 -8.67 16.11 -12.30
C GLN A 184 -9.29 17.50 -12.34
N GLU A 185 -9.61 18.04 -11.17
CA GLU A 185 -10.01 19.42 -10.99
C GLU A 185 -8.85 20.19 -10.37
N VAL A 186 -8.39 21.22 -11.11
CA VAL A 186 -7.29 22.10 -10.71
C VAL A 186 -7.74 22.98 -9.54
N GLY A 187 -8.90 23.62 -9.67
CA GLY A 187 -9.59 24.22 -8.55
C GLY A 187 -10.52 23.21 -7.87
N GLY A 188 -11.44 23.72 -7.06
CA GLY A 188 -12.51 22.92 -6.48
C GLY A 188 -13.88 23.25 -7.06
N ASN A 189 -14.72 22.23 -7.31
CA ASN A 189 -16.15 22.31 -7.00
C ASN A 189 -16.82 20.91 -6.98
N SER A 190 -17.30 20.52 -5.80
CA SER A 190 -18.74 20.26 -5.61
C SER A 190 -19.45 19.30 -6.58
N PHE A 191 -19.31 17.99 -6.36
CA PHE A 191 -20.24 17.01 -6.95
C PHE A 191 -21.57 17.05 -6.19
N ALA A 192 -22.32 18.13 -6.36
CA ALA A 192 -23.57 18.39 -5.64
C ALA A 192 -24.62 17.29 -5.88
N ASN A 193 -24.63 16.66 -7.06
CA ASN A 193 -25.58 15.62 -7.40
C ASN A 193 -24.95 14.51 -8.24
N GLY A 194 -24.21 13.56 -7.65
CA GLY A 194 -23.92 12.26 -8.24
C GLY A 194 -23.00 12.23 -9.47
N GLY A 195 -22.22 11.17 -9.62
CA GLY A 195 -21.40 10.96 -10.80
C GLY A 195 -20.63 9.65 -10.80
N LEU A 196 -20.21 9.20 -11.97
CA LEU A 196 -19.39 7.99 -12.13
C LEU A 196 -18.02 8.38 -12.66
N ILE A 197 -16.97 8.12 -11.89
CA ILE A 197 -15.59 8.48 -12.25
C ILE A 197 -14.76 7.21 -12.25
N THR A 198 -14.08 6.91 -13.37
CA THR A 198 -13.17 5.76 -13.47
C THR A 198 -11.71 6.21 -13.64
N GLY A 199 -10.76 5.32 -13.31
CA GLY A 199 -9.32 5.55 -13.48
C GLY A 199 -8.68 6.34 -12.33
N GLY A 200 -9.01 7.62 -12.18
CA GLY A 200 -8.38 8.58 -11.26
C GLY A 200 -9.32 9.70 -10.81
N LEU A 201 -9.23 10.17 -9.57
CA LEU A 201 -9.89 11.40 -9.12
C LEU A 201 -8.91 12.33 -8.40
N GLY A 202 -8.74 13.55 -8.90
CA GLY A 202 -7.99 14.62 -8.23
C GLY A 202 -8.87 15.85 -8.05
N VAL A 203 -8.88 16.44 -6.85
CA VAL A 203 -9.67 17.64 -6.56
C VAL A 203 -8.82 18.66 -5.82
N GLY A 204 -8.89 19.93 -6.28
CA GLY A 204 -8.13 21.05 -5.71
C GLY A 204 -6.63 20.96 -5.99
N ILE A 205 -6.20 20.25 -7.05
CA ILE A 205 -4.77 19.92 -7.23
C ILE A 205 -3.91 21.17 -7.47
N GLY A 206 -4.44 22.23 -8.09
CA GLY A 206 -3.77 23.51 -8.26
C GLY A 206 -3.92 24.49 -7.10
N ASP A 207 -4.75 24.18 -6.11
CA ASP A 207 -5.02 25.11 -5.01
C ASP A 207 -3.83 25.18 -4.03
N THR A 208 -3.35 26.39 -3.73
CA THR A 208 -2.26 26.62 -2.76
C THR A 208 -2.77 26.81 -1.34
N VAL A 209 -4.06 27.13 -1.18
CA VAL A 209 -4.72 27.25 0.12
C VAL A 209 -5.77 26.14 0.22
N PRO A 210 -5.67 25.23 1.20
CA PRO A 210 -6.65 24.16 1.38
C PRO A 210 -8.05 24.72 1.55
N GLY A 211 -8.96 24.39 0.63
CA GLY A 211 -10.38 24.71 0.72
C GLY A 211 -11.22 23.64 1.41
N LEU A 212 -12.53 23.71 1.18
CA LEU A 212 -13.50 22.65 1.49
C LEU A 212 -14.10 22.17 0.18
N HIS A 213 -14.12 20.86 -0.02
CA HIS A 213 -14.80 20.22 -1.15
C HIS A 213 -15.97 19.40 -0.63
N HIS A 214 -16.94 19.10 -1.49
CA HIS A 214 -18.05 18.24 -1.12
C HIS A 214 -18.47 17.31 -2.24
N PHE A 215 -18.81 16.07 -1.86
CA PHE A 215 -19.30 15.04 -2.76
C PHE A 215 -20.64 14.56 -2.22
N HIS A 216 -21.74 14.85 -2.90
CA HIS A 216 -23.10 14.48 -2.49
C HIS A 216 -23.75 13.52 -3.49
N ASN A 217 -24.79 12.82 -3.03
CA ASN A 217 -25.62 11.90 -3.81
C ASN A 217 -24.85 10.68 -4.36
N ASP A 218 -25.40 9.98 -5.37
CA ASP A 218 -24.91 8.71 -5.94
C ASP A 218 -23.57 8.83 -6.71
N THR A 219 -22.56 9.41 -6.07
CA THR A 219 -21.20 9.52 -6.59
C THR A 219 -20.47 8.20 -6.37
N LYS A 220 -20.00 7.60 -7.46
CA LYS A 220 -19.24 6.34 -7.47
C LYS A 220 -17.89 6.60 -8.09
N VAL A 221 -16.85 6.35 -7.32
CA VAL A 221 -15.47 6.49 -7.77
C VAL A 221 -14.86 5.10 -7.86
N GLU A 222 -14.44 4.70 -9.05
CA GLU A 222 -13.80 3.41 -9.33
C GLU A 222 -12.36 3.69 -9.79
N THR A 223 -11.41 3.75 -8.86
CA THR A 223 -10.10 4.36 -9.15
C THR A 223 -8.92 3.73 -8.42
N THR A 224 -7.77 3.83 -9.08
CA THR A 224 -6.44 3.54 -8.52
C THR A 224 -5.93 4.64 -7.58
N LEU A 225 -6.41 5.89 -7.73
CA LEU A 225 -5.99 7.03 -6.92
C LEU A 225 -7.10 8.09 -6.81
N THR A 226 -7.55 8.34 -5.58
CA THR A 226 -8.31 9.54 -5.20
C THR A 226 -7.42 10.46 -4.37
N TYR A 227 -7.24 11.71 -4.81
CA TYR A 227 -6.51 12.73 -4.05
C TYR A 227 -7.37 13.99 -3.88
N VAL A 228 -7.58 14.41 -2.65
CA VAL A 228 -8.30 15.64 -2.29
C VAL A 228 -7.34 16.55 -1.52
N ASN A 229 -6.95 17.66 -2.13
CA ASN A 229 -6.01 18.65 -1.57
C ASN A 229 -6.69 19.60 -0.57
N ALA A 230 -7.55 19.08 0.30
CA ALA A 230 -8.36 19.88 1.22
C ALA A 230 -9.21 19.02 2.17
N SER A 231 -10.05 19.68 2.95
CA SER A 231 -11.13 18.99 3.68
C SER A 231 -12.24 18.54 2.72
N LEU A 232 -12.89 17.43 3.04
CA LEU A 232 -13.99 16.84 2.27
C LEU A 232 -15.24 16.70 3.15
N CYS A 233 -16.37 17.18 2.65
CA CYS A 233 -17.70 16.89 3.16
C CYS A 233 -18.39 15.85 2.24
N GLY A 234 -18.47 14.61 2.68
CA GLY A 234 -19.22 13.54 2.01
C GLY A 234 -20.70 13.57 2.39
N GLY A 235 -21.57 13.64 1.39
CA GLY A 235 -22.99 13.92 1.51
C GLY A 235 -23.93 12.72 1.57
N THR A 236 -25.24 12.98 1.54
CA THR A 236 -26.31 11.96 1.64
C THR A 236 -26.39 11.01 0.41
N SER A 237 -27.05 9.85 0.55
CA SER A 237 -27.25 8.80 -0.49
C SER A 237 -26.01 7.94 -0.81
N SER A 238 -25.84 7.32 -1.99
CA SER A 238 -24.85 6.23 -2.20
C SER A 238 -23.45 6.67 -2.64
N PHE A 239 -22.80 7.58 -1.90
CA PHE A 239 -21.39 7.89 -2.15
C PHE A 239 -20.48 6.71 -1.75
N GLU A 240 -19.70 6.20 -2.71
CA GLU A 240 -18.72 5.14 -2.45
C GLU A 240 -17.47 5.23 -3.37
N ILE A 241 -16.31 4.97 -2.78
CA ILE A 241 -15.06 4.70 -3.49
C ILE A 241 -14.86 3.18 -3.50
N ARG A 242 -14.76 2.59 -4.68
CA ARG A 242 -14.59 1.16 -4.88
C ARG A 242 -13.13 0.80 -5.11
N VAL A 243 -12.62 -0.10 -4.28
CA VAL A 243 -11.26 -0.65 -4.35
C VAL A 243 -11.33 -1.99 -5.06
N LYS A 244 -10.72 -2.08 -6.25
CA LYS A 244 -10.68 -3.30 -7.08
C LYS A 244 -9.23 -3.78 -7.28
N LYS A 245 -9.05 -5.07 -7.58
CA LYS A 245 -7.74 -5.64 -7.97
C LYS A 245 -7.67 -5.73 -9.49
N PRO A 246 -6.58 -5.29 -10.14
CA PRO A 246 -6.52 -5.36 -11.59
C PRO A 246 -6.35 -6.80 -12.10
N ASP A 247 -7.04 -7.17 -13.19
CA ASP A 247 -6.86 -8.47 -13.89
C ASP A 247 -5.56 -8.50 -14.71
N ARG A 248 -4.45 -8.25 -14.02
CA ARG A 248 -3.08 -8.29 -14.55
C ARG A 248 -2.17 -8.90 -13.51
N ALA A 249 -1.44 -9.95 -13.89
CA ALA A 249 -0.45 -10.58 -13.03
C ALA A 249 0.70 -9.64 -12.61
N THR A 250 0.83 -8.48 -13.24
CA THR A 250 1.88 -7.47 -13.00
C THR A 250 1.31 -6.14 -12.47
N ALA A 251 0.08 -6.14 -11.95
CA ALA A 251 -0.54 -4.93 -11.41
C ALA A 251 0.30 -4.36 -10.26
N GLU A 252 0.64 -3.07 -10.36
CA GLU A 252 1.41 -2.36 -9.33
C GLU A 252 0.54 -2.21 -8.07
N LYS A 253 1.09 -2.60 -6.91
CA LYS A 253 0.47 -2.43 -5.60
C LYS A 253 0.99 -1.13 -4.97
N PRO A 254 0.20 -0.41 -4.15
CA PRO A 254 -1.18 -0.71 -3.78
C PRO A 254 -2.16 -0.45 -4.93
N TYR A 255 -3.15 -1.33 -5.07
CA TYR A 255 -4.11 -1.26 -6.19
C TYR A 255 -5.02 -0.03 -6.16
N SER A 256 -5.25 0.55 -4.98
CA SER A 256 -6.02 1.79 -4.83
C SER A 256 -5.51 2.61 -3.64
N GLN A 257 -5.50 3.92 -3.81
CA GLN A 257 -5.00 4.90 -2.84
C GLN A 257 -6.04 6.00 -2.68
N THR A 258 -6.46 6.32 -1.46
CA THR A 258 -7.34 7.47 -1.19
C THR A 258 -6.66 8.38 -0.19
N VAL A 259 -6.45 9.64 -0.56
CA VAL A 259 -5.77 10.66 0.24
C VAL A 259 -6.66 11.89 0.37
N ILE A 260 -6.94 12.29 1.61
CA ILE A 260 -7.63 13.53 1.98
C ILE A 260 -6.67 14.32 2.87
N ASP A 261 -6.14 15.44 2.37
CA ASP A 261 -5.13 16.23 3.09
C ASP A 261 -5.73 17.12 4.19
N GLY A 262 -7.07 17.14 4.34
CA GLY A 262 -7.79 17.85 5.39
C GLY A 262 -8.65 16.95 6.28
N ASN A 263 -9.75 17.53 6.77
CA ASN A 263 -10.77 16.83 7.56
C ASN A 263 -11.77 16.10 6.65
N LEU A 264 -12.33 14.99 7.12
CA LEU A 264 -13.46 14.30 6.48
C LEU A 264 -14.70 14.38 7.37
N LEU A 265 -15.76 15.02 6.87
CA LEU A 265 -17.09 14.98 7.47
C LEU A 265 -18.01 14.13 6.60
N MET A 266 -18.65 13.12 7.20
CA MET A 266 -19.57 12.21 6.50
C MET A 266 -21.02 12.38 6.97
N GLU A 267 -21.95 12.58 6.03
CA GLU A 267 -23.39 12.41 6.22
C GLU A 267 -23.86 10.99 5.86
N ASN A 268 -23.13 10.31 4.96
CA ASN A 268 -23.48 8.96 4.52
C ASN A 268 -23.07 7.88 5.52
N ASN A 269 -23.71 6.73 5.39
CA ASN A 269 -23.38 5.50 6.10
C ASN A 269 -22.31 4.66 5.39
N ASN A 270 -21.85 4.99 4.18
CA ASN A 270 -20.82 4.22 3.46
C ASN A 270 -19.78 5.16 2.84
N PHE A 271 -18.53 4.68 2.74
CA PHE A 271 -17.47 5.44 2.06
C PHE A 271 -16.57 4.55 1.21
N ILE A 272 -15.87 3.56 1.78
CA ILE A 272 -15.00 2.65 1.03
C ILE A 272 -15.67 1.28 0.86
N LYS A 273 -15.68 0.78 -0.38
CA LYS A 273 -16.14 -0.56 -0.74
C LYS A 273 -14.98 -1.41 -1.29
N LEU A 274 -14.62 -2.47 -0.57
CA LEU A 274 -13.62 -3.44 -0.96
C LEU A 274 -14.24 -4.50 -1.88
N ASP A 275 -13.81 -4.49 -3.14
CA ASP A 275 -14.20 -5.45 -4.17
C ASP A 275 -12.94 -6.07 -4.79
N TYR A 276 -12.13 -6.66 -3.92
CA TYR A 276 -10.88 -7.28 -4.30
C TYR A 276 -10.46 -8.35 -3.31
N GLU A 277 -9.50 -9.19 -3.70
CA GLU A 277 -8.87 -10.19 -2.85
C GLU A 277 -7.35 -10.08 -2.92
N MET A 278 -6.68 -10.33 -1.79
CA MET A 278 -5.22 -10.33 -1.68
C MET A 278 -4.75 -11.73 -1.29
N THR A 279 -4.52 -12.56 -2.31
CA THR A 279 -4.26 -14.00 -2.16
C THR A 279 -2.78 -14.37 -2.09
N GLU A 280 -1.90 -13.45 -2.48
CA GLU A 280 -0.45 -13.62 -2.46
C GLU A 280 0.15 -12.92 -1.25
N ASP A 281 1.36 -13.30 -0.86
CA ASP A 281 2.14 -12.58 0.14
C ASP A 281 2.22 -11.09 -0.22
N PHE A 282 2.10 -10.25 0.80
CA PHE A 282 2.16 -8.80 0.63
C PHE A 282 2.89 -8.12 1.79
N THR A 283 3.44 -6.96 1.50
CA THR A 283 3.97 -6.03 2.51
C THR A 283 2.95 -4.95 2.82
N GLN A 284 3.16 -4.24 3.92
CA GLN A 284 2.27 -3.15 4.33
C GLN A 284 2.10 -2.06 3.26
N LYS A 285 3.18 -1.75 2.53
CA LYS A 285 3.19 -0.71 1.49
C LYS A 285 2.30 -1.06 0.30
N GLU A 286 2.05 -2.35 0.11
CA GLU A 286 1.27 -2.89 -1.00
C GLU A 286 -0.23 -2.97 -0.70
N VAL A 287 -0.63 -2.74 0.56
CA VAL A 287 -2.03 -2.78 0.98
C VAL A 287 -2.72 -1.45 0.60
N PRO A 288 -3.85 -1.48 -0.12
CA PRO A 288 -4.68 -0.31 -0.36
C PRO A 288 -5.05 0.44 0.92
N TYR A 289 -5.18 1.76 0.82
CA TYR A 289 -5.37 2.59 2.00
C TYR A 289 -6.31 3.78 1.80
N LEU A 290 -6.91 4.19 2.92
CA LEU A 290 -7.53 5.51 3.13
C LEU A 290 -6.64 6.31 4.08
N PHE A 291 -6.21 7.50 3.66
CA PHE A 291 -5.48 8.45 4.47
C PHE A 291 -6.27 9.75 4.63
N ILE A 292 -6.48 10.15 5.87
CA ILE A 292 -7.11 11.42 6.27
C ILE A 292 -6.12 12.13 7.19
N ASN A 293 -5.55 13.23 6.72
CA ASN A 293 -4.52 13.94 7.48
C ASN A 293 -5.08 14.53 8.78
N GLY A 294 -6.28 15.10 8.71
CA GLY A 294 -6.97 15.73 9.84
C GLY A 294 -7.94 14.79 10.57
N MET A 295 -9.13 15.31 10.87
CA MET A 295 -10.16 14.60 11.64
C MET A 295 -11.17 13.89 10.74
N LEU A 296 -11.57 12.67 11.13
CA LEU A 296 -12.79 12.02 10.62
C LEU A 296 -13.96 12.23 11.61
N THR A 297 -15.12 12.64 11.11
CA THR A 297 -16.35 12.81 11.89
C THR A 297 -17.62 12.62 11.03
N GLN A 298 -18.78 12.65 11.68
CA GLN A 298 -20.10 12.73 11.04
C GLN A 298 -20.90 13.90 11.61
N ASP A 299 -21.88 14.43 10.86
CA ASP A 299 -22.85 15.40 11.40
C ASP A 299 -24.04 14.72 12.09
N GLN A 300 -24.35 13.46 11.74
CA GLN A 300 -25.44 12.66 12.29
C GLN A 300 -24.95 11.51 13.19
N GLN A 301 -25.83 10.99 14.05
CA GLN A 301 -25.56 9.84 14.92
C GLN A 301 -25.84 8.47 14.25
N SER A 302 -25.86 8.41 12.92
CA SER A 302 -26.09 7.17 12.17
C SER A 302 -24.82 6.32 12.06
N GLN A 303 -24.99 5.03 11.81
CA GLN A 303 -23.87 4.10 11.64
C GLN A 303 -23.02 4.47 10.41
N LEU A 304 -21.72 4.69 10.63
CA LEU A 304 -20.73 4.86 9.58
C LEU A 304 -20.08 3.53 9.24
N ASN A 305 -20.40 2.96 8.08
CA ASN A 305 -19.61 1.89 7.50
C ASN A 305 -18.48 2.49 6.66
N LEU A 306 -17.40 2.86 7.34
CA LEU A 306 -16.27 3.54 6.71
C LEU A 306 -15.61 2.64 5.65
N VAL A 307 -15.41 1.35 5.98
CA VAL A 307 -14.84 0.34 5.08
C VAL A 307 -15.67 -0.93 5.16
N THR A 308 -16.18 -1.40 4.02
CA THR A 308 -16.97 -2.65 3.91
C THR A 308 -16.61 -3.44 2.67
N GLY A 309 -17.00 -4.72 2.60
CA GLY A 309 -16.75 -5.56 1.44
C GLY A 309 -16.28 -6.95 1.82
N ASN A 310 -15.30 -7.46 1.06
CA ASN A 310 -14.85 -8.86 1.11
C ASN A 310 -13.85 -9.17 2.24
N ASN A 311 -13.74 -8.33 3.28
CA ASN A 311 -12.75 -8.48 4.36
C ASN A 311 -11.32 -8.65 3.83
N ALA A 312 -10.98 -7.98 2.72
CA ALA A 312 -9.63 -7.96 2.19
C ALA A 312 -8.74 -7.03 3.05
N PRO A 313 -7.40 -7.20 3.02
CA PRO A 313 -6.50 -6.29 3.72
C PRO A 313 -6.78 -4.82 3.39
N PHE A 314 -6.78 -3.93 4.37
CA PHE A 314 -6.97 -2.50 4.11
C PHE A 314 -6.44 -1.68 5.27
N ASN A 315 -5.81 -0.55 4.98
CA ASN A 315 -5.31 0.35 6.00
C ASN A 315 -6.12 1.65 6.05
N VAL A 316 -6.46 2.08 7.25
CA VAL A 316 -7.13 3.35 7.49
C VAL A 316 -6.23 4.20 8.38
N PHE A 317 -5.65 5.25 7.81
CA PHE A 317 -4.82 6.24 8.51
C PHE A 317 -5.64 7.51 8.72
N ILE A 318 -5.84 7.92 9.97
CA ILE A 318 -6.61 9.11 10.34
C ILE A 318 -5.77 9.91 11.33
N GLY A 319 -5.76 11.24 11.21
CA GLY A 319 -5.19 12.10 12.25
C GLY A 319 -5.91 11.89 13.58
N THR A 320 -7.20 12.27 13.63
CA THR A 320 -8.07 12.12 14.81
C THR A 320 -9.44 11.55 14.44
N LEU A 321 -9.94 10.58 15.19
CA LEU A 321 -11.25 9.95 14.98
C LEU A 321 -12.27 10.45 16.01
N ASN A 322 -13.30 11.19 15.57
CA ASN A 322 -14.35 11.75 16.44
C ASN A 322 -15.75 11.51 15.84
N PRO A 323 -16.20 10.24 15.73
CA PRO A 323 -17.49 9.93 15.16
C PRO A 323 -18.64 10.41 16.05
N LYS A 324 -19.79 10.69 15.43
CA LYS A 324 -21.04 11.00 16.15
C LYS A 324 -22.03 9.83 16.16
N GLY A 325 -21.77 8.78 15.38
CA GLY A 325 -22.47 7.48 15.42
C GLY A 325 -21.50 6.30 15.56
N PRO A 326 -22.00 5.04 15.54
CA PRO A 326 -21.13 3.87 15.62
C PRO A 326 -20.37 3.69 14.29
N VAL A 327 -19.10 3.26 14.37
CA VAL A 327 -18.25 3.08 13.18
C VAL A 327 -17.96 1.60 12.95
N ASN A 328 -18.10 1.17 11.70
CA ASN A 328 -17.69 -0.14 11.22
C ASN A 328 -16.52 0.00 10.24
N ILE A 329 -15.45 -0.75 10.49
CA ILE A 329 -14.23 -0.73 9.67
C ILE A 329 -13.79 -2.17 9.42
N GLN A 330 -13.55 -2.52 8.15
CA GLN A 330 -12.81 -3.72 7.76
C GLN A 330 -11.38 -3.31 7.40
N GLY A 331 -10.42 -3.55 8.28
CA GLY A 331 -9.05 -3.10 8.09
C GLY A 331 -8.31 -2.84 9.39
N ASP A 332 -7.05 -2.42 9.27
CA ASP A 332 -6.29 -1.86 10.39
C ASP A 332 -6.51 -0.35 10.48
N LEU A 333 -6.68 0.15 11.71
CA LEU A 333 -6.90 1.54 12.01
C LEU A 333 -5.67 2.16 12.68
N TYR A 334 -5.14 3.23 12.09
CA TYR A 334 -4.01 3.99 12.55
C TYR A 334 -4.44 5.42 12.86
N LEU A 335 -4.45 5.79 14.14
CA LEU A 335 -4.78 7.12 14.65
C LEU A 335 -3.48 7.87 14.96
N MET A 336 -3.15 8.87 14.15
CA MET A 336 -1.79 9.39 13.99
C MET A 336 -1.47 10.60 14.87
N ASP A 337 -2.46 11.36 15.34
CA ASP A 337 -2.22 12.55 16.14
C ASP A 337 -1.95 12.22 17.60
N LYS A 338 -0.90 12.84 18.15
CA LYS A 338 -0.66 12.93 19.60
C LYS A 338 -1.63 13.95 20.21
N ASN A 339 -2.08 13.72 21.44
CA ASN A 339 -2.74 14.76 22.23
C ASN A 339 -1.66 15.71 22.80
N PRO A 340 -1.68 17.02 22.48
CA PRO A 340 -0.71 17.96 23.03
C PRO A 340 -0.91 18.26 24.52
N HIS A 341 -2.06 17.91 25.10
CA HIS A 341 -2.53 18.18 26.48
C HIS A 341 -2.60 19.67 26.89
N ASP A 342 -1.63 20.52 26.53
CA ASP A 342 -1.65 21.98 26.76
C ASP A 342 -0.66 22.73 25.83
N PRO A 343 -1.11 23.70 25.00
CA PRO A 343 -2.50 24.05 24.76
C PRO A 343 -3.20 22.99 23.92
N HIS A 344 -4.48 22.75 24.22
CA HIS A 344 -5.32 21.93 23.35
C HIS A 344 -5.39 22.53 21.93
N GLN A 345 -5.35 21.65 20.93
CA GLN A 345 -5.56 22.01 19.53
C GLN A 345 -6.84 21.30 19.08
N ASP A 346 -7.74 22.04 18.45
CA ASP A 346 -8.99 21.49 17.92
C ASP A 346 -8.96 21.47 16.39
N TYR A 347 -9.60 20.47 15.81
CA TYR A 347 -10.02 20.46 14.41
C TYR A 347 -11.48 20.91 14.32
N THR A 348 -11.78 21.71 13.30
CA THR A 348 -13.16 21.97 12.87
C THR A 348 -13.38 21.34 11.50
N ALA A 349 -14.21 20.29 11.46
CA ALA A 349 -14.68 19.71 10.22
C ALA A 349 -15.90 20.48 9.73
N GLU A 350 -15.75 21.07 8.55
CA GLU A 350 -16.71 21.99 7.98
C GLU A 350 -17.78 21.28 7.13
N TYR A 351 -19.04 21.71 7.26
CA TYR A 351 -20.17 21.13 6.55
C TYR A 351 -20.62 21.92 5.31
N MET A 352 -20.95 21.23 4.22
CA MET A 352 -21.71 21.77 3.07
C MET A 352 -22.96 20.94 2.76
N ASP A 353 -24.06 21.62 2.42
CA ASP A 353 -25.29 20.96 1.99
C ASP A 353 -25.20 20.37 0.57
N SER A 354 -26.25 19.65 0.14
CA SER A 354 -26.30 19.02 -1.20
C SER A 354 -26.33 19.99 -2.38
N ASN A 355 -26.49 21.30 -2.14
CA ASN A 355 -26.39 22.34 -3.16
C ASN A 355 -25.01 23.01 -3.15
N GLY A 356 -24.13 22.58 -2.24
CA GLY A 356 -22.81 23.16 -2.05
C GLY A 356 -22.76 24.43 -1.24
N ASN A 357 -23.81 24.73 -0.48
CA ASN A 357 -23.80 25.88 0.42
C ASN A 357 -23.18 25.49 1.74
N ARG A 358 -22.29 26.35 2.26
CA ARG A 358 -21.72 26.23 3.60
C ARG A 358 -22.81 26.34 4.67
N VAL A 359 -22.86 25.41 5.63
CA VAL A 359 -23.79 25.47 6.78
C VAL A 359 -23.02 25.38 8.10
N PRO A 360 -22.51 26.51 8.64
CA PRO A 360 -21.65 26.50 9.83
C PRO A 360 -22.28 25.91 11.09
N SER A 361 -23.62 25.94 11.20
CA SER A 361 -24.33 25.37 12.36
C SER A 361 -24.25 23.85 12.45
N LYS A 362 -23.75 23.18 11.41
CA LYS A 362 -23.54 21.74 11.35
C LYS A 362 -22.06 21.34 11.44
N ASP A 363 -21.17 22.30 11.65
CA ASP A 363 -19.75 22.01 11.83
C ASP A 363 -19.52 21.19 13.09
N VAL A 364 -18.52 20.33 13.00
CA VAL A 364 -18.15 19.48 14.12
C VAL A 364 -16.73 19.80 14.53
N THR A 365 -16.57 20.10 15.82
CA THR A 365 -15.26 20.33 16.43
C THR A 365 -14.85 19.11 17.25
N GLY A 366 -13.57 18.77 17.21
CA GLY A 366 -12.97 17.72 18.01
C GLY A 366 -11.53 18.05 18.38
N THR A 367 -11.10 17.59 19.55
CA THR A 367 -9.75 17.84 20.04
C THR A 367 -8.76 16.88 19.38
N LYS A 368 -7.72 17.46 18.79
CA LYS A 368 -6.65 16.72 18.11
C LYS A 368 -6.00 15.71 19.04
N GLY A 369 -5.88 14.47 18.57
CA GLY A 369 -5.29 13.37 19.31
C GLY A 369 -6.18 12.76 20.39
N VAL A 370 -7.44 13.20 20.52
CA VAL A 370 -8.45 12.56 21.39
C VAL A 370 -9.41 11.78 20.51
N ASN A 371 -9.35 10.45 20.58
CA ASN A 371 -10.04 9.58 19.65
C ASN A 371 -11.18 8.82 20.31
N TYR A 372 -12.29 8.64 19.61
CA TYR A 372 -13.45 7.88 20.07
C TYR A 372 -13.71 6.70 19.15
N PHE A 373 -13.79 5.50 19.72
CA PHE A 373 -14.22 4.30 19.01
C PHE A 373 -15.44 3.68 19.73
N GLY A 374 -16.61 3.95 19.15
CA GLY A 374 -17.91 3.58 19.70
C GLY A 374 -18.53 4.65 20.59
N LEU A 375 -19.80 4.45 20.97
CA LEU A 375 -20.64 5.43 21.67
C LEU A 375 -21.61 4.73 22.64
N PRO A 376 -22.13 5.47 23.65
CA PRO A 376 -23.07 4.91 24.60
C PRO A 376 -24.26 4.22 23.95
N GLY A 377 -24.45 2.93 24.26
CA GLY A 377 -25.55 2.12 23.72
C GLY A 377 -25.44 1.72 22.25
N GLN A 378 -24.43 2.14 21.48
CA GLN A 378 -24.27 1.83 20.05
C GLN A 378 -23.00 1.01 19.76
N ASP A 379 -23.14 -0.09 19.03
CA ASP A 379 -22.06 -1.08 18.81
C ASP A 379 -21.16 -0.70 17.62
N ALA A 380 -19.89 -0.37 17.88
CA ALA A 380 -18.85 -0.14 16.87
C ALA A 380 -18.05 -1.42 16.60
N LYS A 381 -17.61 -1.62 15.35
CA LYS A 381 -16.96 -2.89 14.94
C LYS A 381 -15.70 -2.67 14.12
N LEU A 382 -14.64 -3.36 14.51
CA LEU A 382 -13.39 -3.46 13.74
C LEU A 382 -13.14 -4.92 13.37
N TYR A 383 -13.29 -5.24 12.09
CA TYR A 383 -13.23 -6.61 11.56
C TYR A 383 -11.81 -7.02 11.16
N ALA A 384 -11.47 -8.28 11.45
CA ALA A 384 -10.28 -8.94 10.90
C ALA A 384 -10.48 -9.28 9.41
N TRP A 385 -9.39 -9.59 8.72
CA TRP A 385 -9.37 -10.02 7.33
C TRP A 385 -9.83 -11.48 7.19
N ALA A 386 -10.45 -11.81 6.04
CA ALA A 386 -10.92 -13.18 5.76
C ALA A 386 -9.84 -14.11 5.19
N THR A 387 -8.74 -13.57 4.63
CA THR A 387 -7.69 -14.35 3.94
C THR A 387 -6.33 -14.18 4.62
N SER A 388 -5.62 -15.31 4.83
CA SER A 388 -4.60 -15.49 5.86
C SER A 388 -3.19 -15.80 5.32
N VAL A 389 -2.63 -14.96 4.46
CA VAL A 389 -1.22 -15.10 4.03
C VAL A 389 -0.55 -13.72 4.04
N VAL A 390 -0.15 -13.31 5.25
CA VAL A 390 0.64 -12.10 5.50
C VAL A 390 2.10 -12.53 5.63
N GLN A 391 3.02 -11.91 4.88
CA GLN A 391 4.44 -11.99 5.21
C GLN A 391 4.66 -11.21 6.51
N LYS A 392 4.88 -11.95 7.59
CA LYS A 392 5.06 -11.42 8.95
C LYS A 392 6.38 -10.68 9.08
N GLU A 393 6.47 -9.46 8.56
CA GLU A 393 7.52 -8.52 8.95
C GLU A 393 7.08 -7.65 10.15
N GLU A 394 8.03 -6.94 10.76
CA GLU A 394 7.92 -6.22 12.05
C GLU A 394 6.70 -5.30 12.21
N THR A 395 6.03 -4.91 11.12
CA THR A 395 4.94 -3.91 11.12
C THR A 395 3.58 -4.47 11.52
N GLN A 396 3.41 -5.79 11.59
CA GLN A 396 2.15 -6.42 11.99
C GLN A 396 2.40 -7.48 13.07
N PHE A 397 1.86 -7.26 14.27
CA PHE A 397 2.17 -8.03 15.47
C PHE A 397 1.45 -9.40 15.53
N GLY A 398 1.31 -10.09 14.40
CA GLY A 398 0.83 -11.47 14.34
C GLY A 398 -0.69 -11.66 14.34
N SER A 399 -1.50 -10.60 14.21
CA SER A 399 -2.96 -10.68 14.08
C SER A 399 -3.41 -10.74 12.62
N MET A 400 -4.63 -11.22 12.38
CA MET A 400 -5.24 -11.33 11.04
C MET A 400 -5.89 -9.99 10.60
N GLY A 401 -5.28 -8.85 10.93
CA GLY A 401 -5.87 -7.51 10.76
C GLY A 401 -6.93 -7.17 11.82
N GLY A 402 -7.52 -5.97 11.72
CA GLY A 402 -8.53 -5.50 12.66
C GLY A 402 -7.95 -4.85 13.92
N ASN A 403 -6.75 -4.29 13.81
CA ASN A 403 -6.03 -3.67 14.93
C ASN A 403 -6.31 -2.17 15.02
N ILE A 404 -6.27 -1.62 16.24
CA ILE A 404 -6.18 -0.18 16.49
C ILE A 404 -4.77 0.15 16.96
N TYR A 405 -4.13 1.10 16.27
CA TYR A 405 -2.89 1.74 16.71
C TYR A 405 -3.18 3.22 16.94
N CYS A 406 -3.07 3.69 18.19
CA CYS A 406 -3.39 5.05 18.59
C CYS A 406 -2.18 5.77 19.16
N MET A 407 -1.81 6.88 18.53
CA MET A 407 -0.68 7.71 18.95
C MET A 407 -1.07 8.70 20.08
N GLY A 408 -2.33 9.10 20.13
CA GLY A 408 -2.89 9.96 21.17
C GLY A 408 -3.72 9.16 22.17
N ASP A 409 -4.75 9.81 22.71
CA ASP A 409 -5.67 9.20 23.66
C ASP A 409 -6.79 8.46 22.94
N LEU A 410 -7.25 7.36 23.52
CA LEU A 410 -8.32 6.52 22.99
C LEU A 410 -9.44 6.34 24.02
N ILE A 411 -10.65 6.74 23.64
CA ILE A 411 -11.88 6.47 24.36
C ILE A 411 -12.61 5.32 23.67
N LEU A 412 -12.81 4.24 24.39
CA LEU A 412 -13.57 3.07 23.96
C LEU A 412 -14.93 3.06 24.65
N CYS A 413 -15.99 2.84 23.87
CA CYS A 413 -17.33 2.69 24.41
C CYS A 413 -18.13 1.71 23.54
N LYS A 414 -18.61 0.60 24.12
CA LYS A 414 -19.39 -0.45 23.43
C LYS A 414 -18.84 -0.79 22.02
N ALA A 415 -17.66 -1.41 21.99
CA ALA A 415 -17.00 -1.78 20.75
C ALA A 415 -16.63 -3.26 20.69
N THR A 416 -16.66 -3.85 19.50
CA THR A 416 -16.11 -5.18 19.19
C THR A 416 -14.90 -5.02 18.29
N ILE A 417 -13.71 -5.39 18.78
CA ILE A 417 -12.44 -5.24 18.09
C ILE A 417 -11.81 -6.62 17.93
N HIS A 418 -11.64 -7.08 16.69
CA HIS A 418 -11.16 -8.42 16.40
C HIS A 418 -9.62 -8.59 16.46
N GLY A 419 -8.87 -7.49 16.42
CA GLY A 419 -7.41 -7.48 16.55
C GLY A 419 -6.94 -6.91 17.89
N ASP A 420 -5.70 -6.43 17.90
CA ASP A 420 -5.08 -5.78 19.05
C ASP A 420 -5.52 -4.31 19.17
N VAL A 421 -5.51 -3.78 20.38
CA VAL A 421 -5.65 -2.34 20.64
C VAL A 421 -4.38 -1.84 21.29
N ARG A 422 -3.71 -0.89 20.66
CA ARG A 422 -2.45 -0.31 21.15
C ARG A 422 -2.55 1.20 21.21
N VAL A 423 -2.23 1.76 22.38
CA VAL A 423 -2.41 3.17 22.69
C VAL A 423 -1.12 3.70 23.30
N GLU A 424 -0.53 4.71 22.66
CA GLU A 424 0.65 5.40 23.13
C GLU A 424 0.30 6.45 24.21
N GLY A 425 -0.86 7.10 24.09
CA GLY A 425 -1.43 7.98 25.14
C GLY A 425 -2.26 7.23 26.18
N ASP A 426 -3.25 7.93 26.74
CA ASP A 426 -4.18 7.36 27.72
C ASP A 426 -5.32 6.57 27.04
N CYS A 427 -5.80 5.52 27.69
CA CYS A 427 -6.94 4.74 27.22
C CYS A 427 -8.06 4.78 28.27
N VAL A 428 -9.26 5.23 27.88
CA VAL A 428 -10.43 5.28 28.75
C VAL A 428 -11.51 4.35 28.22
N VAL A 429 -11.98 3.43 29.04
CA VAL A 429 -13.17 2.62 28.74
C VAL A 429 -14.36 3.25 29.46
N GLU A 430 -15.34 3.70 28.69
CA GLU A 430 -16.56 4.34 29.18
C GLU A 430 -17.78 3.40 29.10
N ASP A 431 -18.78 3.72 29.94
CA ASP A 431 -20.17 3.21 29.92
C ASP A 431 -20.42 1.77 30.40
N VAL A 432 -21.68 1.43 30.71
CA VAL A 432 -22.14 0.15 31.28
C VAL A 432 -22.06 -1.07 30.35
N TYR A 433 -21.75 -0.84 29.07
CA TYR A 433 -21.87 -1.83 28.01
C TYR A 433 -20.51 -2.47 27.66
N ASP A 434 -20.55 -3.75 27.29
CA ASP A 434 -19.35 -4.54 27.03
C ASP A 434 -18.54 -4.01 25.82
N THR A 435 -17.29 -3.66 26.07
CA THR A 435 -16.24 -3.54 25.04
C THR A 435 -15.45 -4.85 25.00
N VAL A 436 -15.33 -5.44 23.82
CA VAL A 436 -14.67 -6.73 23.58
C VAL A 436 -13.46 -6.53 22.66
N ILE A 437 -12.30 -6.97 23.11
CA ILE A 437 -11.04 -6.99 22.35
C ILE A 437 -10.59 -8.45 22.25
N ASP A 438 -10.51 -8.96 21.01
CA ASP A 438 -10.09 -10.34 20.76
C ASP A 438 -8.57 -10.52 20.84
N GLY A 439 -7.79 -9.46 20.57
CA GLY A 439 -6.33 -9.44 20.69
C GLY A 439 -5.82 -8.92 22.04
N ASP A 440 -4.58 -8.42 22.03
CA ASP A 440 -3.94 -7.78 23.18
C ASP A 440 -4.41 -6.32 23.34
N LEU A 441 -4.49 -5.84 24.59
CA LEU A 441 -4.65 -4.42 24.93
C LEU A 441 -3.33 -3.88 25.46
N VAL A 442 -2.69 -2.96 24.76
CA VAL A 442 -1.41 -2.35 25.12
C VAL A 442 -1.61 -0.85 25.31
N VAL A 443 -1.34 -0.34 26.51
CA VAL A 443 -1.48 1.08 26.86
C VAL A 443 -0.18 1.55 27.50
N HIS A 444 0.48 2.53 26.87
CA HIS A 444 1.69 3.14 27.43
C HIS A 444 1.35 4.20 28.49
N GLY A 445 0.32 5.03 28.24
CA GLY A 445 -0.25 5.94 29.24
C GLY A 445 -1.09 5.21 30.29
N ASN A 446 -2.15 5.85 30.76
CA ASN A 446 -3.04 5.32 31.78
C ASN A 446 -4.25 4.61 31.16
N LEU A 447 -4.45 3.33 31.51
CA LEU A 447 -5.74 2.66 31.32
C LEU A 447 -6.71 3.02 32.47
N THR A 448 -7.80 3.71 32.15
CA THR A 448 -8.90 4.03 33.07
C THR A 448 -10.17 3.31 32.64
N ILE A 449 -10.74 2.49 33.52
CA ILE A 449 -12.07 1.90 33.33
C ILE A 449 -13.00 2.66 34.28
N LYS A 450 -13.92 3.47 33.74
CA LYS A 450 -14.86 4.26 34.55
C LYS A 450 -15.83 3.33 35.28
N ASP A 451 -16.40 3.80 36.41
CA ASP A 451 -17.38 3.03 37.18
C ASP A 451 -18.53 2.57 36.26
N GLU A 452 -18.82 1.26 36.29
CA GLU A 452 -19.73 0.51 35.40
C GLU A 452 -19.17 0.08 34.02
N GLY A 453 -17.98 0.57 33.64
CA GLY A 453 -17.20 0.13 32.48
C GLY A 453 -17.00 -1.38 32.39
N LYS A 454 -17.47 -2.02 31.31
CA LYS A 454 -17.23 -3.45 31.08
C LYS A 454 -16.24 -3.68 29.94
N LEU A 455 -15.10 -4.26 30.28
CA LEU A 455 -14.03 -4.58 29.33
C LEU A 455 -13.76 -6.09 29.34
N THR A 456 -13.83 -6.73 28.18
CA THR A 456 -13.39 -8.11 27.96
C THR A 456 -12.22 -8.11 26.99
N VAL A 457 -11.05 -8.58 27.44
CA VAL A 457 -9.87 -8.78 26.59
C VAL A 457 -9.55 -10.26 26.56
N LYS A 458 -9.51 -10.86 25.36
CA LYS A 458 -9.16 -12.28 25.19
C LYS A 458 -7.65 -12.52 25.19
N GLY A 459 -6.85 -11.53 24.76
CA GLY A 459 -5.40 -11.51 24.88
C GLY A 459 -4.91 -11.03 26.25
N ASP A 460 -3.68 -10.53 26.29
CA ASP A 460 -3.05 -9.95 27.48
C ASP A 460 -3.33 -8.43 27.57
N ILE A 461 -3.31 -7.88 28.79
CA ILE A 461 -3.38 -6.43 29.03
C ILE A 461 -2.00 -5.95 29.48
N TYR A 462 -1.43 -4.97 28.78
CA TYR A 462 -0.18 -4.30 29.13
C TYR A 462 -0.50 -2.84 29.49
N ASN A 463 -0.26 -2.43 30.73
CA ASN A 463 -0.58 -1.07 31.19
C ASN A 463 0.36 -0.62 32.32
N GLY A 464 0.90 0.60 32.21
CA GLY A 464 1.65 1.29 33.27
C GLY A 464 2.81 0.52 33.93
N ASP A 465 3.26 1.02 35.09
CA ASP A 465 4.35 0.48 35.92
C ASP A 465 3.89 -0.58 36.94
N GLY A 466 2.57 -0.81 37.07
CA GLY A 466 1.99 -1.72 38.05
C GLY A 466 1.32 -2.93 37.41
N GLY A 467 2.09 -3.99 37.14
CA GLY A 467 1.52 -5.28 36.73
C GLY A 467 1.09 -6.08 37.96
N GLY A 468 -0.21 -6.34 38.11
CA GLY A 468 -0.75 -7.24 39.12
C GLY A 468 -1.94 -8.01 38.58
N ARG A 469 -1.92 -9.34 38.68
CA ARG A 469 -3.09 -10.16 38.36
C ARG A 469 -4.19 -9.91 39.39
N THR A 470 -5.42 -9.70 38.95
CA THR A 470 -6.57 -9.63 39.86
C THR A 470 -7.10 -11.04 40.12
N LEU A 471 -7.19 -11.44 41.40
CA LEU A 471 -7.76 -12.71 41.82
C LEU A 471 -9.24 -12.80 41.43
N LYS A 472 -9.72 -14.00 41.08
CA LYS A 472 -11.17 -14.25 40.96
C LYS A 472 -11.89 -13.78 42.25
N PRO A 473 -13.10 -13.19 42.16
CA PRO A 473 -13.87 -12.83 43.34
C PRO A 473 -14.06 -14.02 44.29
N GLY A 474 -13.82 -13.80 45.59
CA GLY A 474 -13.86 -14.84 46.62
C GLY A 474 -12.59 -15.69 46.72
N PHE A 475 -11.55 -15.45 45.90
CA PHE A 475 -10.23 -16.07 46.08
C PHE A 475 -9.29 -15.13 46.87
N SER A 476 -8.37 -15.71 47.62
CA SER A 476 -7.37 -15.00 48.44
C SER A 476 -5.99 -15.59 48.22
N TYR A 477 -4.98 -14.71 48.28
CA TYR A 477 -3.56 -15.06 48.20
C TYR A 477 -2.98 -15.10 49.60
N HIS A 478 -2.26 -16.19 49.88
CA HIS A 478 -1.63 -16.44 51.18
C HIS A 478 -0.14 -16.66 50.95
N GLU A 479 0.70 -15.80 51.52
CA GLU A 479 2.16 -15.90 51.42
C GLU A 479 2.74 -16.34 52.75
N ASN A 480 3.44 -17.49 52.73
CA ASN A 480 4.13 -18.01 53.91
C ASN A 480 3.21 -18.18 55.14
N GLU A 481 1.91 -18.37 54.88
CA GLU A 481 0.90 -18.67 55.89
C GLU A 481 0.79 -20.18 56.09
N VAL A 482 0.24 -20.57 57.24
CA VAL A 482 0.00 -21.97 57.57
C VAL A 482 -1.15 -22.50 56.72
N TYR A 483 -0.95 -23.66 56.10
CA TYR A 483 -2.00 -24.27 55.29
C TYR A 483 -3.26 -24.58 56.13
N PRO A 484 -4.47 -24.42 55.56
CA PRO A 484 -5.72 -24.51 56.32
C PRO A 484 -6.03 -25.91 56.87
N ASP A 485 -5.41 -26.95 56.32
CA ASP A 485 -5.45 -28.34 56.78
C ASP A 485 -4.39 -28.68 57.84
N ILE A 486 -3.59 -27.70 58.26
CA ILE A 486 -2.54 -27.87 59.25
C ILE A 486 -2.95 -27.25 60.59
N THR A 487 -2.78 -28.04 61.65
CA THR A 487 -2.94 -27.56 63.03
C THR A 487 -1.58 -27.15 63.59
N VAL A 488 -1.48 -25.93 64.11
CA VAL A 488 -0.28 -25.42 64.79
C VAL A 488 -0.42 -25.61 66.29
N LYS A 489 0.64 -26.10 66.94
CA LYS A 489 0.75 -26.17 68.39
C LYS A 489 2.02 -25.45 68.84
N ASP A 490 1.88 -24.55 69.80
CA ASP A 490 3.02 -23.82 70.37
C ASP A 490 3.95 -24.81 71.08
N ASN A 491 5.25 -24.72 70.80
CA ASN A 491 6.24 -25.48 71.54
C ASN A 491 6.39 -24.90 72.95
N TYR A 492 6.51 -25.77 73.95
CA TYR A 492 6.69 -25.28 75.31
C TYR A 492 8.11 -24.75 75.53
N ILE A 493 8.18 -23.53 76.06
CA ILE A 493 9.40 -22.93 76.60
C ILE A 493 9.34 -23.04 78.12
N PHE A 494 10.35 -23.68 78.71
CA PHE A 494 10.50 -23.74 80.17
C PHE A 494 11.69 -22.89 80.62
N ASP A 495 11.42 -21.90 81.48
CA ASP A 495 12.40 -21.05 82.15
C ASP A 495 12.95 -21.73 83.41
N ASN A 496 14.10 -22.42 83.36
CA ASN A 496 14.90 -22.88 84.52
C ASN A 496 14.14 -23.26 85.83
N THR A 497 12.91 -23.75 85.70
CA THR A 497 11.92 -23.96 86.76
C THR A 497 11.10 -25.18 86.32
N PRO A 498 10.76 -26.09 87.25
CA PRO A 498 10.00 -27.31 86.97
C PRO A 498 8.83 -27.14 86.00
N VAL A 499 8.70 -28.07 85.05
CA VAL A 499 7.45 -28.29 84.32
C VAL A 499 6.34 -28.55 85.36
N PRO A 500 5.20 -27.83 85.34
CA PRO A 500 4.12 -28.10 86.28
C PRO A 500 3.63 -29.54 86.16
N GLU A 501 3.47 -30.19 87.31
CA GLU A 501 3.07 -31.57 87.50
C GLU A 501 1.84 -31.95 86.65
N SER A 502 2.01 -32.88 85.71
CA SER A 502 1.04 -33.96 85.55
C SER A 502 1.79 -35.25 85.83
N GLU A 503 1.64 -35.73 87.07
CA GLU A 503 2.07 -37.02 87.62
C GLU A 503 3.31 -37.66 86.97
N GLY A 504 4.49 -37.23 87.41
CA GLY A 504 5.76 -37.91 87.16
C GLY A 504 6.91 -36.91 87.02
N GLU A 505 7.95 -37.05 87.84
CA GLU A 505 9.09 -36.15 87.96
C GLU A 505 9.93 -36.07 86.68
N TYR A 506 10.20 -34.88 86.12
CA TYR A 506 11.15 -34.71 85.01
C TYR A 506 11.91 -33.37 85.05
N TYR A 507 13.24 -33.41 84.99
CA TYR A 507 14.13 -32.25 84.77
C TYR A 507 15.27 -32.61 83.79
N LYS A 508 15.76 -31.58 83.10
CA LYS A 508 16.63 -31.56 81.91
C LYS A 508 18.07 -32.09 82.08
N THR A 509 18.65 -32.60 80.98
CA THR A 509 20.10 -32.58 80.70
C THR A 509 20.38 -31.98 79.31
N LEU A 510 21.39 -31.11 79.24
CA LEU A 510 22.04 -30.65 78.02
C LEU A 510 23.33 -31.47 77.85
N ILE A 511 23.51 -32.15 76.72
CA ILE A 511 24.83 -32.61 76.27
C ILE A 511 25.22 -31.76 75.07
N THR A 512 26.34 -31.04 75.17
CA THR A 512 27.15 -30.68 74.01
C THR A 512 28.62 -30.77 74.40
N GLN A 513 29.34 -31.75 73.84
CA GLN A 513 30.64 -31.53 73.21
C GLN A 513 31.14 -32.84 72.56
N GLU A 514 31.13 -32.86 71.22
CA GLU A 514 32.27 -33.45 70.50
C GLU A 514 33.25 -32.30 70.21
N GLY A 515 34.54 -32.53 70.46
CA GLY A 515 35.62 -31.66 69.99
C GLY A 515 36.50 -31.11 71.11
N GLU A 516 37.75 -31.58 71.11
CA GLU A 516 38.84 -31.23 72.03
C GLU A 516 39.04 -29.73 72.27
N GLY A 517 39.31 -29.35 73.52
CA GLY A 517 40.18 -28.20 73.82
C GLY A 517 39.64 -27.13 74.76
N ILE A 518 40.15 -27.19 76.01
CA ILE A 518 40.40 -26.08 76.95
C ILE A 518 39.19 -25.46 77.66
N ASP A 519 39.20 -25.63 78.99
CA ASP A 519 38.37 -24.91 79.97
C ASP A 519 38.55 -23.39 79.88
N ASP A 520 37.45 -22.66 79.62
CA ASP A 520 37.31 -21.26 80.03
C ASP A 520 36.11 -21.10 80.98
N LEU A 521 36.45 -20.96 82.27
CA LEU A 521 35.55 -20.64 83.37
C LEU A 521 35.35 -19.12 83.48
N THR A 522 34.68 -18.45 82.54
CA THR A 522 34.24 -17.05 82.78
C THR A 522 32.93 -16.58 82.12
N THR A 523 32.17 -17.42 81.40
CA THR A 523 30.84 -16.99 80.91
C THR A 523 29.74 -17.57 81.80
N ILE A 524 29.17 -16.73 82.68
CA ILE A 524 27.81 -16.97 83.17
C ILE A 524 26.92 -16.87 81.93
N VAL A 525 26.54 -18.01 81.36
CA VAL A 525 25.52 -18.07 80.30
C VAL A 525 24.21 -17.69 80.99
N ASN A 526 23.83 -16.43 80.86
CA ASN A 526 22.48 -16.00 81.16
C ASN A 526 21.50 -16.83 80.31
N ALA A 527 20.67 -17.61 81.00
CA ALA A 527 19.38 -18.16 80.58
C ALA A 527 19.30 -18.78 79.17
N SER A 528 19.67 -20.06 79.03
CA SER A 528 19.29 -20.86 77.86
C SER A 528 17.89 -21.46 78.07
N GLN A 529 16.85 -20.69 77.73
CA GLN A 529 15.52 -21.26 77.45
C GLN A 529 15.69 -22.38 76.41
N THR A 530 15.08 -23.55 76.62
CA THR A 530 15.08 -24.64 75.63
C THR A 530 13.65 -25.00 75.28
N LYS A 531 13.37 -25.00 73.97
CA LYS A 531 12.08 -25.37 73.38
C LYS A 531 12.02 -26.87 73.18
N TYR A 532 10.89 -27.46 73.54
CA TYR A 532 10.63 -28.89 73.34
C TYR A 532 9.53 -29.08 72.31
N LYS A 533 9.69 -30.09 71.45
CA LYS A 533 8.61 -30.52 70.56
C LYS A 533 7.41 -30.97 71.39
N VAL A 534 6.21 -30.74 70.87
CA VAL A 534 4.94 -31.18 71.48
C VAL A 534 4.23 -32.13 70.54
N ASP A 535 3.38 -33.02 71.06
CA ASP A 535 2.49 -33.92 70.32
C ASP A 535 1.26 -33.17 69.76
N PHE A 536 0.39 -33.88 69.02
CA PHE A 536 -0.82 -33.29 68.43
C PHE A 536 -1.76 -32.66 69.47
N ASP A 537 -1.82 -33.23 70.68
CA ASP A 537 -2.63 -32.70 71.78
C ASP A 537 -1.93 -31.53 72.51
N GLY A 538 -0.72 -31.19 72.09
CA GLY A 538 0.10 -30.11 72.61
C GLY A 538 0.91 -30.50 73.83
N LYS A 539 1.23 -31.78 74.07
CA LYS A 539 2.05 -32.25 75.22
C LYS A 539 3.52 -32.47 74.82
N PRO A 540 4.51 -32.21 75.69
CA PRO A 540 5.93 -32.40 75.34
C PRO A 540 6.27 -33.83 74.88
N LEU A 541 7.10 -33.95 73.84
CA LEU A 541 7.64 -35.22 73.34
C LEU A 541 9.01 -35.53 73.94
N PHE A 542 9.26 -36.82 74.21
CA PHE A 542 10.48 -37.33 74.86
C PHE A 542 11.13 -38.44 74.04
N GLU A 543 12.46 -38.54 74.13
CA GLU A 543 13.24 -39.59 73.48
C GLU A 543 12.95 -40.97 74.10
N ARG A 544 12.86 -41.98 73.24
CA ARG A 544 12.63 -43.38 73.62
C ARG A 544 13.64 -44.29 72.92
N ASP A 545 14.02 -45.38 73.59
CA ASP A 545 14.87 -46.42 73.02
C ASP A 545 14.08 -47.33 72.06
N GLU A 546 14.78 -48.26 71.39
CA GLU A 546 14.18 -49.21 70.44
C GLU A 546 13.11 -50.13 71.08
N GLU A 547 13.06 -50.19 72.41
CA GLU A 547 12.12 -51.00 73.19
C GLU A 547 10.94 -50.16 73.71
N GLY A 548 10.92 -48.85 73.41
CA GLY A 548 9.84 -47.91 73.76
C GLY A 548 9.96 -47.33 75.16
N ASN A 549 11.04 -47.61 75.90
CA ASN A 549 11.30 -47.00 77.21
C ASN A 549 11.87 -45.60 77.02
N PHE A 550 11.63 -44.71 77.98
CA PHE A 550 12.21 -43.37 77.93
C PHE A 550 13.73 -43.43 78.06
N ILE A 551 14.42 -42.71 77.17
CA ILE A 551 15.87 -42.53 77.28
C ILE A 551 16.12 -41.59 78.45
N THR A 552 17.01 -42.02 79.34
CA THR A 552 17.40 -41.25 80.52
C THR A 552 18.86 -40.85 80.47
N ASP A 553 19.18 -39.67 81.00
CA ASP A 553 20.55 -39.19 81.14
C ASP A 553 21.34 -39.97 82.22
N SER A 554 22.60 -39.60 82.44
CA SER A 554 23.47 -40.21 83.47
C SER A 554 22.96 -40.06 84.91
N GLU A 555 21.91 -39.27 85.13
CA GLU A 555 21.27 -39.02 86.42
C GLU A 555 19.86 -39.67 86.50
N GLY A 556 19.46 -40.44 85.48
CA GLY A 556 18.19 -41.18 85.43
C GLY A 556 16.98 -40.36 84.97
N ARG A 557 17.18 -39.19 84.34
CA ARG A 557 16.09 -38.27 83.95
C ARG A 557 15.77 -38.35 82.46
N VAL A 558 14.48 -38.26 82.12
CA VAL A 558 14.02 -38.43 80.73
C VAL A 558 14.46 -37.25 79.85
N VAL A 559 15.04 -37.57 78.70
CA VAL A 559 15.51 -36.60 77.71
C VAL A 559 14.35 -36.17 76.80
N GLY A 560 14.10 -34.86 76.72
CA GLY A 560 13.09 -34.28 75.84
C GLY A 560 13.63 -34.03 74.43
N ILE A 561 12.78 -34.15 73.41
CA ILE A 561 13.17 -33.85 72.03
C ILE A 561 13.17 -32.33 71.85
N THR A 562 14.35 -31.75 71.64
CA THR A 562 14.49 -30.30 71.45
C THR A 562 14.01 -29.89 70.07
N SER A 563 13.36 -28.71 69.98
CA SER A 563 12.93 -28.12 68.71
C SER A 563 13.68 -26.82 68.43
N GLU A 564 14.04 -26.60 67.18
CA GLU A 564 14.56 -25.32 66.69
C GLU A 564 13.43 -24.34 66.31
N SER A 565 12.18 -24.81 66.13
CA SER A 565 11.02 -23.98 65.77
C SER A 565 10.20 -23.56 67.00
N ASP A 566 9.46 -22.46 66.87
CA ASP A 566 8.51 -21.97 67.89
C ASP A 566 7.26 -22.86 68.01
N HIS A 567 6.95 -23.64 66.96
CA HIS A 567 5.74 -24.44 66.88
C HIS A 567 6.04 -25.85 66.35
N THR A 568 5.12 -26.79 66.60
CA THR A 568 5.06 -28.08 65.90
C THR A 568 3.79 -28.11 65.03
N TYR A 569 3.91 -28.61 63.82
CA TYR A 569 2.85 -28.58 62.80
C TYR A 569 2.32 -29.99 62.54
N TYR A 570 1.01 -30.10 62.37
CA TYR A 570 0.33 -31.39 62.22
C TYR A 570 -0.62 -31.40 61.03
N ASP A 571 -0.58 -32.48 60.25
CA ASP A 571 -1.57 -32.74 59.21
C ASP A 571 -2.93 -33.19 59.78
N ALA A 572 -3.92 -33.34 58.91
CA ALA A 572 -5.27 -33.77 59.28
C ALA A 572 -5.33 -35.20 59.87
N ASP A 573 -4.33 -36.04 59.55
CA ASP A 573 -4.18 -37.41 60.05
C ASP A 573 -3.35 -37.46 61.36
N LYS A 574 -2.99 -36.29 61.91
CA LYS A 574 -2.21 -36.09 63.13
C LYS A 574 -0.74 -36.52 63.03
N ASN A 575 -0.18 -36.57 61.84
CA ASN A 575 1.25 -36.76 61.66
C ASN A 575 1.97 -35.42 61.78
N GLU A 576 3.13 -35.43 62.43
CA GLU A 576 4.02 -34.26 62.44
C GLU A 576 4.51 -33.98 61.02
N VAL A 577 4.41 -32.73 60.60
CA VAL A 577 4.91 -32.24 59.32
C VAL A 577 5.97 -31.17 59.56
N GLU A 578 6.99 -31.12 58.69
CA GLU A 578 8.03 -30.11 58.80
C GLU A 578 7.44 -28.70 58.53
N GLU A 579 7.97 -27.66 59.17
CA GLU A 579 7.48 -26.29 59.01
C GLU A 579 7.45 -25.84 57.54
N ARG A 580 8.43 -26.28 56.74
CA ARG A 580 8.49 -26.00 55.30
C ARG A 580 7.35 -26.63 54.49
N ASP A 581 6.77 -27.71 54.98
CA ASP A 581 5.66 -28.44 54.35
C ASP A 581 4.31 -28.01 54.94
N ALA A 582 4.34 -27.35 56.11
CA ALA A 582 3.19 -26.79 56.81
C ALA A 582 2.85 -25.35 56.40
N ARG A 583 3.84 -24.62 55.89
CA ARG A 583 3.72 -23.21 55.49
C ARG A 583 4.22 -23.03 54.07
N GLY A 584 3.53 -22.20 53.31
CA GLY A 584 3.99 -21.83 52.00
C GLY A 584 3.02 -20.94 51.27
N THR A 585 3.34 -20.64 50.02
CA THR A 585 2.50 -19.79 49.17
C THR A 585 1.37 -20.61 48.56
N TYR A 586 0.12 -20.17 48.69
CA TYR A 586 -1.05 -20.82 48.09
C TYR A 586 -2.23 -19.87 47.84
N TYR A 587 -3.24 -20.39 47.11
CA TYR A 587 -4.52 -19.72 46.85
C TYR A 587 -5.68 -20.52 47.46
N SER A 588 -6.62 -19.83 48.08
CA SER A 588 -7.86 -20.43 48.62
C SER A 588 -9.09 -19.65 48.18
N LYS A 589 -10.26 -20.27 48.34
CA LYS A 589 -11.56 -19.69 48.03
C LYS A 589 -12.41 -19.60 49.30
N GLU A 590 -13.10 -18.48 49.49
CA GLU A 590 -14.00 -18.25 50.62
C GLU A 590 -15.04 -19.38 50.75
N GLY A 591 -15.08 -20.01 51.93
CA GLY A 591 -15.96 -21.14 52.22
C GLY A 591 -15.45 -22.52 51.77
N ASP A 592 -14.21 -22.62 51.28
CA ASP A 592 -13.59 -23.88 50.87
C ASP A 592 -12.26 -24.14 51.62
N THR A 593 -11.94 -25.41 51.83
CA THR A 593 -10.67 -25.88 52.45
C THR A 593 -9.67 -26.39 51.39
N LYS A 594 -10.09 -26.49 50.12
CA LYS A 594 -9.23 -26.90 49.00
C LYS A 594 -8.20 -25.81 48.65
N ARG A 595 -6.97 -26.26 48.32
CA ARG A 595 -5.92 -25.44 47.69
C ARG A 595 -6.13 -25.36 46.18
N TYR A 596 -5.94 -24.17 45.64
CA TYR A 596 -6.06 -23.92 44.20
C TYR A 596 -4.70 -23.58 43.61
N THR A 597 -4.46 -24.10 42.41
CA THR A 597 -3.32 -23.68 41.59
C THR A 597 -3.45 -22.21 41.22
N GLU A 598 -2.32 -21.58 40.88
CA GLU A 598 -2.30 -20.24 40.32
C GLU A 598 -3.23 -20.15 39.09
N ASP A 599 -3.17 -21.14 38.19
CA ASP A 599 -4.05 -21.18 37.02
C ASP A 599 -5.54 -21.27 37.40
N GLU A 600 -5.93 -22.07 38.40
CA GLU A 600 -7.32 -22.14 38.86
C GLU A 600 -7.80 -20.83 39.52
N ALA A 601 -6.92 -20.13 40.25
CA ALA A 601 -7.23 -18.88 40.95
C ALA A 601 -7.33 -17.66 40.01
N PHE A 602 -6.73 -17.74 38.81
CA PHE A 602 -6.69 -16.66 37.82
C PHE A 602 -7.39 -16.99 36.48
N GLU A 603 -7.87 -18.21 36.26
CA GLU A 603 -8.53 -18.62 34.99
C GLU A 603 -9.70 -17.70 34.60
N GLY A 604 -9.68 -17.14 33.40
CA GLY A 604 -10.71 -16.20 32.93
C GLY A 604 -10.59 -14.77 33.49
N GLN A 605 -9.52 -14.44 34.23
CA GLN A 605 -9.13 -13.07 34.56
C GLN A 605 -8.06 -12.57 33.57
N ALA A 606 -8.14 -11.30 33.17
CA ALA A 606 -7.16 -10.71 32.27
C ALA A 606 -5.77 -10.63 32.94
N LYS A 607 -4.73 -11.05 32.21
CA LYS A 607 -3.33 -10.98 32.69
C LYS A 607 -2.82 -9.55 32.51
N TYR A 608 -2.90 -8.75 33.57
CA TYR A 608 -2.24 -7.45 33.60
C TYR A 608 -0.72 -7.64 33.69
N LYS A 609 -0.01 -7.09 32.72
CA LYS A 609 1.44 -6.99 32.64
C LYS A 609 1.83 -5.52 32.63
N THR A 610 3.01 -5.18 33.12
CA THR A 610 3.56 -3.83 32.96
C THR A 610 3.79 -3.54 31.48
N TYR A 611 3.66 -2.28 31.06
CA TYR A 611 3.99 -1.88 29.70
C TYR A 611 5.44 -2.26 29.31
N ALA A 612 6.40 -2.13 30.24
CA ALA A 612 7.79 -2.54 30.03
C ALA A 612 7.97 -4.02 29.62
N ALA A 613 7.04 -4.90 30.02
CA ALA A 613 7.08 -6.33 29.65
C ALA A 613 6.75 -6.57 28.17
N TYR A 614 6.13 -5.59 27.51
CA TYR A 614 5.76 -5.66 26.11
C TYR A 614 6.97 -5.52 25.16
N LYS A 615 8.03 -4.81 25.60
CA LYS A 615 9.34 -4.68 24.92
C LYS A 615 9.33 -4.03 23.53
N LYS A 616 8.20 -3.49 23.09
CA LYS A 616 8.00 -2.83 21.78
C LYS A 616 7.18 -1.55 21.99
N PRO A 617 7.27 -0.55 21.09
CA PRO A 617 6.40 0.63 21.19
C PRO A 617 4.93 0.23 20.96
N ALA A 618 3.99 0.98 21.56
CA ALA A 618 2.56 0.71 21.37
C ALA A 618 2.18 1.06 19.93
N TYR A 619 2.58 2.25 19.49
CA TYR A 619 2.45 2.68 18.11
C TYR A 619 3.67 2.24 17.27
N PRO A 620 3.48 1.62 16.08
CA PRO A 620 4.61 1.17 15.26
C PRO A 620 5.40 2.37 14.71
N THR A 621 6.70 2.46 15.02
CA THR A 621 7.55 3.62 14.64
C THR A 621 7.59 3.87 13.12
N LYS A 622 7.73 2.82 12.31
CA LYS A 622 7.74 2.92 10.84
C LYS A 622 6.38 3.28 10.22
N MET A 623 5.34 3.44 11.05
CA MET A 623 3.97 3.77 10.64
C MET A 623 3.54 5.17 11.10
N GLN A 624 4.43 5.91 11.76
CA GLN A 624 4.15 7.29 12.15
C GLN A 624 4.04 8.18 10.91
N ARG A 625 3.25 9.27 11.01
CA ARG A 625 2.96 10.17 9.88
C ARG A 625 4.22 10.63 9.14
N GLU A 626 5.29 10.98 9.87
CA GLU A 626 6.59 11.39 9.31
C GLU A 626 7.28 10.31 8.47
N TYR A 627 7.07 9.02 8.79
CA TYR A 627 7.68 7.89 8.08
C TYR A 627 6.87 7.45 6.85
N ILE A 628 5.54 7.54 6.91
CA ILE A 628 4.66 7.05 5.83
C ILE A 628 4.27 8.14 4.83
N TRP A 629 4.32 9.41 5.23
CA TRP A 629 3.90 10.55 4.40
C TRP A 629 4.96 11.65 4.34
N GLY A 630 5.46 12.11 5.48
CA GLY A 630 6.48 13.14 5.59
C GLY A 630 6.22 14.11 6.75
N GLU A 631 7.15 15.03 6.95
CA GLU A 631 7.09 16.07 7.98
C GLU A 631 7.01 17.45 7.34
N LYS A 632 6.06 18.29 7.78
CA LYS A 632 6.01 19.69 7.37
C LYS A 632 7.04 20.48 8.18
N ASP A 633 7.92 21.19 7.49
CA ASP A 633 8.86 22.09 8.13
C ASP A 633 8.17 23.34 8.71
N ALA A 634 8.94 24.24 9.34
CA ALA A 634 8.41 25.47 9.93
C ALA A 634 7.77 26.44 8.90
N SER A 635 8.08 26.29 7.60
CA SER A 635 7.45 27.02 6.50
C SER A 635 6.18 26.33 5.97
N GLY A 636 5.85 25.14 6.47
CA GLY A 636 4.71 24.33 6.02
C GLY A 636 5.00 23.47 4.80
N VAL A 637 6.25 23.43 4.32
CA VAL A 637 6.68 22.60 3.18
C VAL A 637 6.84 21.16 3.67
N LEU A 638 6.18 20.23 2.99
CA LEU A 638 6.27 18.81 3.31
C LEU A 638 7.60 18.24 2.82
N THR A 639 8.36 17.64 3.71
CA THR A 639 9.62 16.97 3.43
C THR A 639 9.50 15.48 3.69
N VAL A 640 9.96 14.67 2.74
CA VAL A 640 10.05 13.22 2.89
C VAL A 640 11.43 12.88 3.43
N THR A 641 11.50 12.54 4.71
CA THR A 641 12.75 12.19 5.41
C THR A 641 13.04 10.69 5.39
N HIS A 642 12.02 9.86 5.15
CA HIS A 642 12.08 8.39 5.20
C HIS A 642 11.52 7.72 3.93
N PRO A 643 12.19 7.84 2.78
CA PRO A 643 11.71 7.24 1.52
C PRO A 643 11.53 5.71 1.60
N GLU A 644 12.31 5.04 2.45
CA GLU A 644 12.30 3.60 2.66
C GLU A 644 11.05 3.07 3.38
N THR A 645 10.27 3.93 4.05
CA THR A 645 9.00 3.56 4.70
C THR A 645 7.78 4.29 4.13
N LYS A 646 7.98 5.25 3.23
CA LYS A 646 6.89 6.02 2.61
C LYS A 646 5.84 5.11 1.96
N ILE A 647 4.57 5.43 2.20
CA ILE A 647 3.38 4.73 1.69
C ILE A 647 2.44 5.72 0.99
N ILE A 648 2.20 6.88 1.63
CA ILE A 648 1.16 7.83 1.26
C ILE A 648 1.67 8.76 0.16
N LYS A 649 0.85 8.96 -0.88
CA LYS A 649 1.16 9.92 -1.95
C LYS A 649 1.01 11.36 -1.45
N THR A 650 1.94 12.22 -1.83
CA THR A 650 1.97 13.64 -1.46
C THR A 650 1.39 14.51 -2.56
N LEU A 651 0.98 15.74 -2.24
CA LEU A 651 0.52 16.70 -3.23
C LEU A 651 1.60 17.03 -4.26
N HIS A 652 2.86 17.17 -3.81
CA HIS A 652 4.01 17.41 -4.69
C HIS A 652 4.13 16.33 -5.77
N GLU A 653 4.08 15.04 -5.38
CA GLU A 653 4.18 13.94 -6.34
C GLU A 653 2.98 13.88 -7.30
N VAL A 654 1.79 14.26 -6.83
CA VAL A 654 0.60 14.34 -7.68
C VAL A 654 0.73 15.49 -8.68
N ARG A 655 1.22 16.65 -8.24
CA ARG A 655 1.48 17.84 -9.08
C ARG A 655 2.56 17.56 -10.11
N GLU A 656 3.68 16.99 -9.70
CA GLU A 656 4.78 16.61 -10.58
C GLU A 656 4.29 15.67 -11.68
N ALA A 657 3.52 14.63 -11.32
CA ALA A 657 2.95 13.70 -12.28
C ALA A 657 1.97 14.35 -13.27
N LEU A 658 1.40 15.49 -12.92
CA LEU A 658 0.53 16.29 -13.78
C LEU A 658 1.26 17.47 -14.44
N ASN A 659 2.58 17.61 -14.31
CA ASN A 659 3.36 18.75 -14.81
C ASN A 659 2.94 20.10 -14.21
N TYR A 660 2.69 20.11 -12.91
CA TYR A 660 2.50 21.30 -12.07
C TYR A 660 3.74 21.54 -11.23
N ASP A 661 4.02 22.80 -10.90
CA ASP A 661 4.98 23.18 -9.86
C ASP A 661 4.35 23.10 -8.46
N ASP A 662 5.17 23.33 -7.43
CA ASP A 662 4.73 23.30 -6.03
C ASP A 662 3.76 24.42 -5.66
N GLU A 663 3.75 25.49 -6.44
CA GLU A 663 2.82 26.60 -6.34
C GLU A 663 1.50 26.34 -7.09
N GLY A 664 1.32 25.16 -7.70
CA GLY A 664 0.10 24.80 -8.41
C GLY A 664 -0.05 25.45 -9.79
N ASN A 665 1.02 26.02 -10.35
CA ASN A 665 1.04 26.48 -11.73
C ASN A 665 1.37 25.33 -12.67
N TYR A 666 0.68 25.30 -13.81
CA TYR A 666 0.89 24.29 -14.84
C TYR A 666 1.85 24.77 -15.93
N LYS A 667 2.54 23.83 -16.56
CA LYS A 667 3.42 24.07 -17.72
C LYS A 667 2.63 24.47 -18.98
N THR A 668 2.78 25.70 -19.46
CA THR A 668 2.02 26.24 -20.61
C THR A 668 2.44 25.68 -21.97
N ASP A 669 3.62 25.06 -22.06
CA ASP A 669 4.10 24.30 -23.21
C ASP A 669 3.42 22.91 -23.31
N ILE A 670 2.81 22.43 -22.23
CA ILE A 670 2.02 21.20 -22.19
C ILE A 670 0.53 21.51 -22.23
N TYR A 671 0.09 22.47 -21.42
CA TYR A 671 -1.30 22.90 -21.31
C TYR A 671 -1.49 24.22 -22.04
N HIS A 672 -1.70 24.13 -23.35
CA HIS A 672 -1.84 25.30 -24.20
C HIS A 672 -3.11 26.10 -23.90
N THR A 673 -2.95 27.41 -23.73
CA THR A 673 -4.07 28.37 -23.59
C THR A 673 -4.38 29.12 -24.90
N SER A 674 -3.55 28.92 -25.92
CA SER A 674 -3.68 29.46 -27.27
C SER A 674 -3.16 28.44 -28.28
N VAL A 675 -3.50 28.61 -29.57
CA VAL A 675 -2.94 27.76 -30.62
C VAL A 675 -1.43 28.03 -30.72
N PRO A 676 -0.55 27.00 -30.78
CA PRO A 676 0.88 27.21 -30.94
C PRO A 676 1.22 27.87 -32.28
N ASP A 677 2.23 28.74 -32.28
CA ASP A 677 2.60 29.59 -33.43
C ASP A 677 2.88 28.83 -34.72
N GLU A 678 3.42 27.61 -34.63
CA GLU A 678 3.70 26.76 -35.78
C GLU A 678 2.45 26.31 -36.55
N PHE A 679 1.28 26.39 -35.92
CA PHE A 679 -0.02 26.09 -36.55
C PHE A 679 -0.76 27.36 -37.00
N LEU A 680 -0.24 28.55 -36.71
CA LEU A 680 -0.84 29.82 -37.07
C LEU A 680 -0.30 30.36 -38.40
N PRO A 681 -1.16 30.87 -39.30
CA PRO A 681 -0.70 31.61 -40.48
C PRO A 681 0.10 32.87 -40.13
N VAL A 682 -0.21 33.51 -39.00
CA VAL A 682 0.50 34.67 -38.44
C VAL A 682 0.83 34.38 -36.98
N SER A 683 2.13 34.29 -36.65
CA SER A 683 2.61 34.04 -35.28
C SER A 683 2.03 35.07 -34.30
N GLY A 684 1.56 34.59 -33.15
CA GLY A 684 0.92 35.38 -32.10
C GLY A 684 -0.53 35.81 -32.39
N ASP A 685 -1.07 35.58 -33.59
CA ASP A 685 -2.44 35.97 -33.96
C ASP A 685 -3.32 34.73 -34.17
N GLN A 686 -4.05 34.34 -33.13
CA GLN A 686 -4.96 33.19 -33.19
C GLN A 686 -6.13 33.40 -34.16
N ASP A 687 -6.60 34.64 -34.34
CA ASP A 687 -7.70 34.96 -35.24
C ASP A 687 -7.23 34.97 -36.73
N SER A 688 -5.93 34.73 -37.00
CA SER A 688 -5.38 34.54 -38.36
C SER A 688 -5.78 33.20 -39.00
N LEU A 689 -6.27 32.24 -38.21
CA LEU A 689 -6.80 30.98 -38.73
C LEU A 689 -8.07 31.21 -39.57
N PRO A 690 -8.30 30.41 -40.63
CA PRO A 690 -9.50 30.54 -41.45
C PRO A 690 -10.76 30.18 -40.65
N TYR A 691 -11.79 31.02 -40.73
CA TYR A 691 -13.10 30.74 -40.14
C TYR A 691 -13.86 29.69 -40.97
N ALA A 692 -14.44 28.69 -40.32
CA ALA A 692 -15.25 27.66 -40.95
C ALA A 692 -16.62 28.19 -41.43
N TYR A 693 -17.12 29.25 -40.79
CA TYR A 693 -18.39 29.89 -41.10
C TYR A 693 -18.22 31.39 -41.33
N VAL A 694 -18.93 31.92 -42.32
CA VAL A 694 -19.05 33.35 -42.61
C VAL A 694 -20.54 33.64 -42.83
N ASN A 695 -21.09 34.65 -42.14
CA ASN A 695 -22.53 34.95 -42.16
C ASN A 695 -23.44 33.75 -41.84
N GLY A 696 -22.99 32.84 -40.96
CA GLY A 696 -23.75 31.64 -40.56
C GLY A 696 -23.80 30.52 -41.61
N ALA A 697 -23.09 30.66 -42.75
CA ALA A 697 -22.97 29.63 -43.78
C ALA A 697 -21.52 29.11 -43.87
N ARG A 698 -21.34 27.89 -44.40
CA ARG A 698 -20.01 27.31 -44.62
C ARG A 698 -19.13 28.24 -45.46
N ASN A 699 -17.90 28.42 -45.03
CA ASN A 699 -16.91 29.23 -45.73
C ASN A 699 -16.12 28.39 -46.74
N ASP A 700 -16.69 28.17 -47.91
CA ASP A 700 -16.05 27.39 -48.98
C ASP A 700 -14.90 28.14 -49.68
N SER A 701 -14.74 29.45 -49.42
CA SER A 701 -13.74 30.29 -50.11
C SER A 701 -12.28 29.97 -49.77
N ASN A 702 -12.03 29.30 -48.64
CA ASN A 702 -10.69 29.06 -48.11
C ASN A 702 -10.14 27.64 -48.37
N GLN A 703 -10.81 26.82 -49.20
CA GLN A 703 -10.49 25.39 -49.37
C GLN A 703 -10.39 24.61 -48.05
N LEU A 704 -11.05 25.11 -47.00
CA LEU A 704 -11.10 24.48 -45.68
C LEU A 704 -11.96 23.22 -45.73
N TRP A 705 -13.10 23.35 -46.39
CA TRP A 705 -14.07 22.30 -46.64
C TRP A 705 -13.69 21.55 -47.92
N SER A 706 -13.35 20.27 -47.78
CA SER A 706 -13.04 19.36 -48.88
C SER A 706 -13.88 18.10 -48.73
N GLY A 707 -14.67 17.76 -49.77
CA GLY A 707 -15.59 16.62 -49.70
C GLY A 707 -16.66 16.74 -48.61
N GLY A 708 -16.98 17.97 -48.16
CA GLY A 708 -17.94 18.23 -47.08
C GLY A 708 -17.34 18.17 -45.67
N ALA A 709 -16.03 17.94 -45.53
CA ALA A 709 -15.32 17.86 -44.25
C ALA A 709 -14.25 18.96 -44.12
N ILE A 710 -13.98 19.39 -42.89
CA ILE A 710 -12.87 20.29 -42.54
C ILE A 710 -11.56 19.48 -42.56
N THR A 711 -10.56 19.95 -43.29
CA THR A 711 -9.28 19.22 -43.47
C THR A 711 -8.03 19.97 -43.01
N LYS A 712 -8.19 21.19 -42.47
CA LYS A 712 -7.11 22.08 -42.03
C LYS A 712 -7.50 22.80 -40.74
N SER A 713 -6.50 23.30 -40.01
CA SER A 713 -6.71 24.11 -38.80
C SER A 713 -7.64 25.31 -39.07
N CYS A 714 -8.56 25.61 -38.15
CA CYS A 714 -9.61 26.60 -38.36
C CYS A 714 -10.25 27.14 -37.07
N ILE A 715 -11.12 28.13 -37.23
CA ILE A 715 -11.98 28.66 -36.17
C ILE A 715 -13.44 28.34 -36.51
N ILE A 716 -14.14 27.66 -35.60
CA ILE A 716 -15.59 27.51 -35.59
C ILE A 716 -16.16 28.61 -34.70
N SER A 717 -16.57 29.71 -35.33
CA SER A 717 -17.12 30.91 -34.70
C SER A 717 -17.86 31.75 -35.72
N ASN A 718 -18.63 32.75 -35.27
CA ASN A 718 -19.15 33.80 -36.12
C ASN A 718 -18.03 34.79 -36.46
N LYS A 719 -17.58 34.85 -37.72
CA LYS A 719 -16.51 35.75 -38.17
C LYS A 719 -16.86 37.23 -38.00
N GLU A 720 -18.09 37.61 -38.35
CA GLU A 720 -18.51 39.02 -38.39
C GLU A 720 -18.73 39.59 -36.99
N ASN A 721 -19.10 38.73 -36.03
CA ASN A 721 -19.18 39.11 -34.63
C ASN A 721 -18.70 37.97 -33.72
N PRO A 722 -17.38 37.86 -33.47
CA PRO A 722 -16.80 36.79 -32.67
C PRO A 722 -17.25 36.75 -31.20
N THR A 723 -17.94 37.80 -30.73
CA THR A 723 -18.53 37.87 -29.39
C THR A 723 -19.96 37.31 -29.34
N GLN A 724 -20.64 37.20 -30.48
CA GLN A 724 -21.94 36.57 -30.58
C GLN A 724 -21.82 35.07 -30.79
N GLN A 725 -22.82 34.33 -30.32
CA GLN A 725 -22.81 32.89 -30.46
C GLN A 725 -23.04 32.45 -31.91
N LEU A 726 -22.22 31.52 -32.41
CA LEU A 726 -22.49 30.81 -33.65
C LEU A 726 -23.44 29.65 -33.37
N THR A 727 -24.62 29.61 -34.00
CA THR A 727 -25.49 28.44 -33.95
C THR A 727 -25.08 27.46 -35.04
N ILE A 728 -24.58 26.27 -34.66
CA ILE A 728 -24.37 25.16 -35.61
C ILE A 728 -25.74 24.56 -35.95
N THR A 729 -26.00 24.33 -37.23
CA THR A 729 -27.28 23.81 -37.76
C THR A 729 -27.11 22.51 -38.57
N GLU A 730 -25.92 21.92 -38.53
CA GLU A 730 -25.56 20.73 -39.28
C GLU A 730 -24.45 19.94 -38.57
N ASP A 731 -24.32 18.66 -38.90
CA ASP A 731 -23.18 17.86 -38.45
C ASP A 731 -21.89 18.34 -39.17
N ILE A 732 -20.82 18.49 -38.40
CA ILE A 732 -19.51 18.93 -38.89
C ILE A 732 -18.58 17.73 -38.93
N HIS A 733 -18.11 17.38 -40.13
CA HIS A 733 -17.08 16.36 -40.30
C HIS A 733 -15.69 17.00 -40.31
N ILE A 734 -14.75 16.42 -39.57
CA ILE A 734 -13.34 16.84 -39.52
C ILE A 734 -12.50 15.64 -39.93
N LYS A 735 -11.74 15.77 -41.02
CA LYS A 735 -10.85 14.72 -41.53
C LYS A 735 -9.40 15.20 -41.46
N PRO A 736 -8.69 14.95 -40.35
CA PRO A 736 -7.31 15.39 -40.19
C PRO A 736 -6.38 14.62 -41.14
N LEU A 737 -5.53 15.34 -41.87
CA LEU A 737 -4.46 14.76 -42.69
C LEU A 737 -3.11 14.70 -41.96
N SER A 738 -2.96 15.54 -40.93
CA SER A 738 -1.84 15.67 -40.00
C SER A 738 -2.38 16.19 -38.67
N GLU A 739 -1.51 16.51 -37.70
CA GLU A 739 -1.93 17.29 -36.54
C GLU A 739 -2.56 18.62 -36.99
N MET A 740 -3.72 18.96 -36.41
CA MET A 740 -4.44 20.20 -36.72
C MET A 740 -5.15 20.77 -35.49
N TRP A 741 -5.38 22.08 -35.52
CA TRP A 741 -6.00 22.83 -34.43
C TRP A 741 -7.35 23.41 -34.82
N VAL A 742 -8.37 23.15 -34.01
CA VAL A 742 -9.74 23.63 -34.21
C VAL A 742 -10.15 24.48 -33.03
N VAL A 743 -10.32 25.77 -33.25
CA VAL A 743 -10.76 26.70 -32.22
C VAL A 743 -12.29 26.72 -32.19
N ILE A 744 -12.90 26.30 -31.09
CA ILE A 744 -14.36 26.41 -30.88
C ILE A 744 -14.59 27.64 -30.00
N LYS A 745 -15.15 28.71 -30.60
CA LYS A 745 -15.27 30.02 -29.97
C LYS A 745 -16.73 30.47 -29.97
N ASN A 746 -17.31 30.58 -28.77
CA ASN A 746 -18.69 31.01 -28.54
C ASN A 746 -19.71 30.23 -29.41
N VAL A 747 -19.67 28.91 -29.40
CA VAL A 747 -20.57 28.06 -30.18
C VAL A 747 -21.80 27.69 -29.37
N ASN A 748 -22.97 27.76 -30.01
CA ASN A 748 -24.22 27.18 -29.55
C ASN A 748 -24.63 26.07 -30.53
N SER A 749 -24.99 24.90 -30.03
CA SER A 749 -25.41 23.79 -30.87
C SER A 749 -26.51 22.99 -30.20
N ASN A 750 -27.49 22.57 -30.99
CA ASN A 750 -28.61 21.75 -30.56
C ASN A 750 -28.74 20.57 -31.53
N ASN A 751 -28.55 19.34 -31.03
CA ASN A 751 -28.74 18.11 -31.80
C ASN A 751 -27.87 17.97 -33.06
N HIS A 752 -26.65 18.51 -33.00
CA HIS A 752 -25.64 18.38 -34.06
C HIS A 752 -24.31 17.86 -33.52
N LYS A 753 -23.61 17.08 -34.33
CA LYS A 753 -22.36 16.42 -33.94
C LYS A 753 -21.16 17.04 -34.65
N ILE A 754 -20.03 17.08 -33.96
CA ILE A 754 -18.73 17.25 -34.60
C ILE A 754 -18.07 15.87 -34.63
N ILE A 755 -17.90 15.33 -35.83
CA ILE A 755 -17.42 13.97 -36.08
C ILE A 755 -16.00 14.06 -36.60
N VAL A 756 -15.04 13.54 -35.83
CA VAL A 756 -13.65 13.40 -36.25
C VAL A 756 -13.49 12.08 -36.99
N ASP A 757 -13.44 12.17 -38.31
CA ASP A 757 -13.25 11.07 -39.25
C ASP A 757 -11.76 10.74 -39.37
N ARG A 758 -11.23 9.94 -38.44
CA ARG A 758 -9.89 9.39 -38.56
C ARG A 758 -9.90 8.24 -39.56
N ASP A 759 -8.95 8.28 -40.50
CA ASP A 759 -8.70 7.17 -41.41
C ASP A 759 -7.75 6.20 -40.70
N ALA A 760 -8.02 4.89 -40.71
CA ALA A 760 -7.24 3.89 -39.97
C ALA A 760 -5.75 3.80 -40.37
N THR A 761 -5.35 4.56 -41.39
CA THR A 761 -4.00 4.62 -41.97
C THR A 761 -3.36 6.00 -41.86
N ALA A 762 -4.07 7.01 -41.34
CA ALA A 762 -3.59 8.38 -41.21
C ALA A 762 -3.57 8.80 -39.74
N ASP A 763 -2.36 9.05 -39.21
CA ASP A 763 -2.07 9.47 -37.83
C ASP A 763 -2.52 10.92 -37.50
N GLY A 764 -3.55 11.43 -38.18
CA GLY A 764 -4.06 12.78 -37.95
C GLY A 764 -4.65 12.93 -36.55
N LYS A 765 -4.05 13.82 -35.76
CA LYS A 765 -4.49 14.23 -34.42
C LYS A 765 -5.26 15.55 -34.50
N VAL A 766 -6.33 15.69 -33.72
CA VAL A 766 -7.09 16.95 -33.65
C VAL A 766 -6.99 17.53 -32.25
N ASN A 767 -6.51 18.77 -32.16
CA ASN A 767 -6.48 19.56 -30.94
C ASN A 767 -7.62 20.58 -30.99
N PHE A 768 -8.55 20.51 -30.05
CA PHE A 768 -9.59 21.51 -29.89
C PHE A 768 -9.15 22.56 -28.88
N LEU A 769 -9.23 23.84 -29.22
CA LEU A 769 -9.07 24.93 -28.28
C LEU A 769 -10.43 25.57 -28.00
N ILE A 770 -10.91 25.43 -26.77
CA ILE A 770 -12.18 25.97 -26.31
C ILE A 770 -11.97 27.42 -25.88
N VAL A 771 -12.72 28.34 -26.48
CA VAL A 771 -12.65 29.78 -26.20
C VAL A 771 -14.05 30.33 -25.90
N GLY A 772 -14.14 31.15 -24.85
CA GLY A 772 -15.39 31.78 -24.45
C GLY A 772 -16.43 30.77 -23.94
N ALA A 773 -17.72 31.07 -24.13
CA ALA A 773 -18.83 30.29 -23.60
C ALA A 773 -19.49 29.44 -24.69
N ASN A 774 -19.25 28.12 -24.63
CA ASN A 774 -19.78 27.14 -25.57
C ASN A 774 -20.94 26.36 -24.93
N ASN A 775 -22.06 26.29 -25.64
CA ASN A 775 -23.33 25.75 -25.16
C ASN A 775 -23.80 24.61 -26.06
N PHE A 776 -23.68 23.38 -25.58
CA PHE A 776 -24.05 22.18 -26.30
C PHE A 776 -25.29 21.58 -25.66
N PHE A 777 -26.34 21.42 -26.48
CA PHE A 777 -27.65 20.95 -26.06
C PHE A 777 -28.09 19.75 -26.89
N ASP A 778 -28.97 18.95 -26.30
CA ASP A 778 -29.77 17.93 -26.96
C ASP A 778 -28.93 17.02 -27.89
N ASN A 779 -28.12 16.11 -27.33
CA ASN A 779 -27.27 15.18 -28.10
C ASN A 779 -26.09 15.80 -28.87
N THR A 780 -25.82 17.10 -28.69
CA THR A 780 -24.62 17.71 -29.28
C THR A 780 -23.36 17.08 -28.70
N SER A 781 -22.50 16.54 -29.57
CA SER A 781 -21.34 15.75 -29.14
C SER A 781 -20.12 15.96 -30.05
N ILE A 782 -18.92 15.85 -29.49
CA ILE A 782 -17.66 15.74 -30.25
C ILE A 782 -17.17 14.30 -30.12
N ILE A 783 -17.23 13.55 -31.22
CA ILE A 783 -16.99 12.10 -31.23
C ILE A 783 -16.11 11.68 -32.41
N THR A 784 -15.56 10.48 -32.35
CA THR A 784 -15.02 9.81 -33.55
C THR A 784 -16.11 9.07 -34.29
N ASN A 785 -15.89 8.78 -35.57
CA ASN A 785 -16.79 7.98 -36.40
C ASN A 785 -17.00 6.53 -35.91
N GLU A 786 -16.17 6.04 -34.99
CA GLU A 786 -16.28 4.71 -34.41
C GLU A 786 -17.36 4.62 -33.33
N VAL A 787 -17.67 5.73 -32.65
CA VAL A 787 -18.52 5.75 -31.45
C VAL A 787 -19.95 5.36 -31.81
N ARG A 788 -20.42 4.28 -31.17
CA ARG A 788 -21.77 3.74 -31.33
C ARG A 788 -22.20 2.99 -30.06
N ASN A 789 -23.50 2.76 -29.93
CA ASN A 789 -24.04 1.94 -28.85
C ASN A 789 -23.41 0.53 -28.83
N ASN A 790 -23.09 0.07 -27.62
CA ASN A 790 -22.44 -1.20 -27.31
C ASN A 790 -21.04 -1.34 -27.94
N MET A 791 -20.35 -0.24 -28.23
CA MET A 791 -18.96 -0.30 -28.66
C MET A 791 -18.06 -0.75 -27.51
N PRO A 792 -17.18 -1.75 -27.71
CA PRO A 792 -16.16 -2.09 -26.73
C PRO A 792 -15.10 -0.99 -26.65
N VAL A 793 -14.82 -0.53 -25.44
CA VAL A 793 -13.78 0.47 -25.14
C VAL A 793 -12.93 -0.05 -24.00
N LYS A 794 -11.63 -0.07 -24.18
CA LYS A 794 -10.67 -0.32 -23.10
C LYS A 794 -10.20 0.99 -22.50
N TYR A 795 -9.84 0.96 -21.22
CA TYR A 795 -9.33 2.11 -20.47
C TYR A 795 -8.06 2.75 -21.07
N ASP A 796 -7.31 2.05 -21.90
CA ASP A 796 -6.09 2.53 -22.56
C ASP A 796 -6.32 2.97 -24.03
N LYS A 797 -7.57 3.02 -24.50
CA LYS A 797 -7.89 3.40 -25.88
C LYS A 797 -7.56 4.87 -26.15
N GLU A 798 -6.67 5.13 -27.09
CA GLU A 798 -6.39 6.48 -27.59
C GLU A 798 -7.37 6.92 -28.69
N TRP A 799 -7.87 8.14 -28.58
CA TRP A 799 -8.85 8.70 -29.53
C TRP A 799 -8.21 9.62 -30.58
N GLY A 800 -7.01 10.15 -30.33
CA GLY A 800 -6.38 11.17 -31.17
C GLY A 800 -7.11 12.52 -31.17
N ILE A 801 -7.88 12.79 -30.11
CA ILE A 801 -8.55 14.05 -29.85
C ILE A 801 -8.03 14.58 -28.51
N GLU A 802 -7.56 15.82 -28.49
CA GLU A 802 -7.16 16.52 -27.27
C GLU A 802 -7.91 17.85 -27.15
N TYR A 803 -8.25 18.24 -25.92
CA TYR A 803 -8.91 19.50 -25.63
C TYR A 803 -8.02 20.40 -24.78
N TYR A 804 -7.98 21.67 -25.16
CA TYR A 804 -7.28 22.76 -24.52
C TYR A 804 -8.28 23.89 -24.27
N ALA A 805 -7.94 24.83 -23.38
CA ALA A 805 -8.84 25.93 -23.05
C ALA A 805 -8.10 27.24 -22.89
N ALA A 806 -8.66 28.29 -23.49
CA ALA A 806 -8.26 29.65 -23.18
C ALA A 806 -8.76 30.06 -21.78
N PRO A 807 -8.17 31.09 -21.15
CA PRO A 807 -8.59 31.56 -19.84
C PRO A 807 -10.10 31.90 -19.82
N ASN A 808 -10.79 31.51 -18.75
CA ASN A 808 -12.24 31.69 -18.56
C ASN A 808 -13.15 30.93 -19.55
N ALA A 809 -12.63 29.93 -20.28
CA ALA A 809 -13.45 29.13 -21.16
C ALA A 809 -14.50 28.31 -20.38
N LYS A 810 -15.69 28.18 -20.97
CA LYS A 810 -16.80 27.42 -20.40
C LYS A 810 -17.38 26.48 -21.44
N LEU A 811 -17.61 25.24 -21.04
CA LEU A 811 -18.33 24.25 -21.83
C LEU A 811 -19.56 23.78 -21.04
N LYS A 812 -20.74 24.20 -21.49
CA LYS A 812 -22.01 23.79 -20.92
C LYS A 812 -22.61 22.69 -21.79
N MET A 813 -22.91 21.55 -21.19
CA MET A 813 -23.50 20.36 -21.82
C MET A 813 -24.83 20.05 -21.16
N GLN A 814 -25.92 19.93 -21.93
CA GLN A 814 -27.22 19.51 -21.40
C GLN A 814 -27.91 18.53 -22.34
N ASN A 815 -28.77 17.68 -21.77
CA ASN A 815 -29.59 16.72 -22.51
C ASN A 815 -28.76 15.79 -23.40
N GLN A 816 -28.00 14.88 -22.77
CA GLN A 816 -27.32 13.79 -23.45
C GLN A 816 -26.16 14.17 -24.39
N CYS A 817 -25.26 15.05 -23.97
CA CYS A 817 -24.04 15.36 -24.73
C CYS A 817 -22.88 14.39 -24.41
N MET A 818 -21.94 14.21 -25.35
CA MET A 818 -20.70 13.46 -25.11
C MET A 818 -19.47 14.14 -25.73
N MET A 819 -18.35 14.11 -25.02
CA MET A 819 -17.03 14.50 -25.50
C MET A 819 -16.09 13.31 -25.47
N VAL A 820 -15.42 13.05 -26.60
CA VAL A 820 -14.45 11.97 -26.73
C VAL A 820 -13.05 12.55 -26.84
N GLY A 821 -12.11 12.03 -26.05
CA GLY A 821 -10.70 12.45 -26.06
C GLY A 821 -10.21 12.94 -24.70
N THR A 822 -8.98 13.45 -24.69
CA THR A 822 -8.26 13.82 -23.47
C THR A 822 -8.31 15.33 -23.25
N PHE A 823 -8.86 15.79 -22.12
CA PHE A 823 -8.80 17.21 -21.75
C PHE A 823 -7.50 17.52 -21.02
N LYS A 824 -6.77 18.49 -21.57
CA LYS A 824 -5.56 19.15 -21.03
C LYS A 824 -5.89 20.63 -20.84
N ALA A 825 -6.95 20.91 -20.09
CA ALA A 825 -7.63 22.20 -20.12
C ALA A 825 -7.80 22.79 -18.71
N PRO A 826 -6.71 23.13 -18.00
CA PRO A 826 -6.75 23.58 -16.61
C PRO A 826 -7.60 24.84 -16.35
N GLU A 827 -7.89 25.61 -17.40
CA GLU A 827 -8.71 26.83 -17.38
C GLU A 827 -10.20 26.58 -17.68
N LEU A 828 -10.58 25.35 -18.03
CA LEU A 828 -11.93 25.02 -18.49
C LEU A 828 -12.89 24.78 -17.33
N VAL A 829 -14.02 25.47 -17.35
CA VAL A 829 -15.18 25.12 -16.52
C VAL A 829 -16.13 24.25 -17.33
N ILE A 830 -16.41 23.03 -16.86
CA ILE A 830 -17.40 22.14 -17.47
C ILE A 830 -18.68 22.15 -16.65
N GLY A 831 -19.85 22.22 -17.28
CA GLY A 831 -21.14 21.96 -16.62
C GLY A 831 -21.92 20.91 -17.37
N CYS A 832 -22.44 19.89 -16.67
CA CYS A 832 -23.28 18.84 -17.27
C CYS A 832 -24.52 18.54 -16.43
N THR A 833 -25.68 18.34 -17.07
CA THR A 833 -26.93 18.05 -16.35
C THR A 833 -27.54 16.66 -16.64
N ASP A 834 -26.90 15.84 -17.48
CA ASP A 834 -27.43 14.51 -17.85
C ASP A 834 -26.29 13.55 -18.25
N GLN A 835 -26.60 12.26 -18.38
CA GLN A 835 -25.66 11.21 -18.85
C GLN A 835 -25.39 11.32 -20.35
N GLY A 836 -24.35 10.67 -20.86
CA GLY A 836 -24.09 10.62 -22.30
C GLY A 836 -25.14 9.86 -23.13
N PRO A 837 -25.22 10.15 -24.44
CA PRO A 837 -26.24 9.58 -25.33
C PRO A 837 -25.95 8.14 -25.75
N TYR A 838 -24.70 7.67 -25.65
CA TYR A 838 -24.30 6.32 -26.04
C TYR A 838 -24.00 5.46 -24.83
N THR A 839 -24.45 4.21 -24.88
CA THR A 839 -24.00 3.16 -23.96
C THR A 839 -22.78 2.48 -24.56
N ILE A 840 -21.65 2.46 -23.85
CA ILE A 840 -20.42 1.76 -24.25
C ILE A 840 -20.21 0.51 -23.40
N GLN A 841 -19.54 -0.50 -23.94
CA GLN A 841 -19.04 -1.66 -23.20
C GLN A 841 -17.61 -1.34 -22.75
N TYR A 842 -17.49 -0.79 -21.55
CA TYR A 842 -16.21 -0.36 -21.00
C TYR A 842 -15.53 -1.50 -20.26
N GLU A 843 -14.32 -1.87 -20.71
CA GLU A 843 -13.39 -2.72 -19.98
C GLU A 843 -12.43 -1.82 -19.19
N ASP A 844 -12.57 -1.83 -17.87
CA ASP A 844 -11.77 -1.02 -16.96
C ASP A 844 -10.32 -1.52 -16.85
N GLU A 845 -9.47 -0.77 -16.12
CA GLU A 845 -8.10 -1.17 -15.84
C GLU A 845 -7.99 -2.51 -15.09
N TYR A 846 -9.10 -2.99 -14.55
CA TYR A 846 -9.23 -4.23 -13.83
C TYR A 846 -9.75 -5.40 -14.67
N GLY A 847 -9.95 -5.23 -15.98
CA GLY A 847 -10.45 -6.28 -16.89
C GLY A 847 -11.94 -6.56 -16.73
N HIS A 848 -12.66 -5.78 -15.90
CA HIS A 848 -14.09 -5.92 -15.72
C HIS A 848 -14.83 -5.11 -16.77
N THR A 849 -15.83 -5.73 -17.41
CA THR A 849 -16.61 -5.09 -18.47
C THR A 849 -17.99 -4.67 -17.98
N GLU A 850 -18.33 -3.39 -18.11
CA GLU A 850 -19.64 -2.84 -17.78
C GLU A 850 -20.21 -1.94 -18.88
N ASN A 851 -21.54 -1.87 -18.92
CA ASN A 851 -22.22 -0.87 -19.72
C ASN A 851 -22.20 0.48 -19.00
N LYS A 852 -21.62 1.51 -19.63
CA LYS A 852 -21.55 2.88 -19.09
C LYS A 852 -22.07 3.90 -20.11
N ASN A 853 -22.62 5.02 -19.64
CA ASN A 853 -23.12 6.13 -20.46
C ASN A 853 -22.29 7.42 -20.21
N PRO A 854 -21.03 7.49 -20.70
CA PRO A 854 -20.11 8.57 -20.39
C PRO A 854 -20.54 9.92 -20.95
N VAL A 855 -20.45 10.99 -20.15
CA VAL A 855 -20.43 12.36 -20.66
C VAL A 855 -19.07 12.64 -21.29
N ILE A 856 -17.99 12.20 -20.63
CA ILE A 856 -16.64 12.24 -21.15
C ILE A 856 -16.16 10.80 -21.33
N LEU A 857 -15.79 10.47 -22.56
CA LEU A 857 -15.12 9.22 -22.92
C LEU A 857 -13.65 9.53 -23.18
N GLY A 858 -12.84 9.39 -22.14
CA GLY A 858 -11.45 9.85 -22.08
C GLY A 858 -11.08 10.32 -20.68
N SER A 859 -9.93 10.97 -20.56
CA SER A 859 -9.46 11.58 -19.31
C SER A 859 -9.76 13.08 -19.32
N ALA A 860 -9.92 13.70 -18.15
CA ALA A 860 -10.18 15.13 -18.07
C ALA A 860 -9.43 15.86 -16.98
N LEU A 861 -8.52 16.75 -17.37
CA LEU A 861 -7.96 17.80 -16.51
C LEU A 861 -8.64 19.14 -16.84
N VAL A 862 -9.34 19.69 -15.85
CA VAL A 862 -10.18 20.88 -15.98
C VAL A 862 -10.05 21.81 -14.77
N SER A 863 -10.48 23.06 -14.89
CA SER A 863 -10.50 23.99 -13.77
C SER A 863 -11.44 23.49 -12.66
N GLN A 864 -12.68 23.17 -13.04
CA GLN A 864 -13.71 22.69 -12.12
C GLN A 864 -14.89 22.10 -12.91
N VAL A 865 -15.66 21.22 -12.25
CA VAL A 865 -16.97 20.80 -12.72
C VAL A 865 -18.05 21.64 -12.01
N SER A 866 -18.67 22.56 -12.75
CA SER A 866 -19.85 23.31 -12.28
C SER A 866 -20.98 22.35 -11.90
N PRO A 867 -21.77 22.63 -10.84
CA PRO A 867 -22.69 21.67 -10.21
C PRO A 867 -23.42 20.78 -11.22
N ALA A 868 -22.94 19.55 -11.32
CA ALA A 868 -23.52 18.55 -12.19
C ALA A 868 -24.80 17.97 -11.57
N VAL A 869 -25.72 17.48 -12.39
CA VAL A 869 -26.96 16.81 -11.94
C VAL A 869 -26.87 15.31 -12.19
N ASN A 870 -27.23 14.51 -11.16
CA ASN A 870 -27.31 13.05 -10.93
C ASN A 870 -26.74 12.01 -11.94
N LYS A 871 -25.87 12.36 -12.88
CA LYS A 871 -25.54 11.52 -14.04
C LYS A 871 -24.24 11.90 -14.76
N PHE A 872 -23.45 12.84 -14.23
CA PHE A 872 -22.17 13.17 -14.85
C PHE A 872 -21.23 11.97 -14.77
N SER A 873 -20.50 11.69 -15.85
CA SER A 873 -19.64 10.52 -15.90
C SER A 873 -18.41 10.75 -16.75
N VAL A 874 -17.27 10.39 -16.18
CA VAL A 874 -15.99 10.34 -16.88
C VAL A 874 -15.57 8.88 -16.89
N VAL A 875 -15.55 8.30 -18.08
CA VAL A 875 -15.04 6.95 -18.30
C VAL A 875 -13.67 7.09 -18.95
N ASN A 876 -12.64 6.82 -18.17
CA ASN A 876 -11.26 6.94 -18.63
C ASN A 876 -11.02 6.06 -19.86
N SER A 877 -10.45 6.65 -20.91
CA SER A 877 -10.01 5.92 -22.10
C SER A 877 -8.88 6.71 -22.75
N GLY A 878 -7.65 6.26 -22.55
CA GLY A 878 -6.43 6.97 -22.91
C GLY A 878 -5.62 7.40 -21.68
N ASN A 879 -4.32 7.55 -21.85
CA ASN A 879 -3.42 7.97 -20.75
C ASN A 879 -3.74 9.40 -20.33
N GLY A 880 -4.46 9.58 -19.22
CA GLY A 880 -4.68 10.87 -18.59
C GLY A 880 -3.40 11.42 -17.94
N GLY A 881 -3.17 12.72 -18.15
CA GLY A 881 -1.90 13.39 -17.84
C GLY A 881 -0.84 13.07 -18.88
N VAL A 882 0.00 14.03 -19.25
CA VAL A 882 1.20 13.75 -20.05
C VAL A 882 2.11 12.86 -19.21
N GLY A 883 1.88 11.55 -19.26
CA GLY A 883 2.87 10.57 -18.90
C GLY A 883 4.09 10.90 -19.75
N ASN A 884 5.20 11.23 -19.09
CA ASN A 884 6.46 11.54 -19.73
C ASN A 884 6.66 10.62 -20.93
N GLY A 885 6.53 11.20 -22.13
CA GLY A 885 6.74 10.53 -23.38
C GLY A 885 8.18 10.04 -23.41
N GLY A 886 8.35 8.77 -23.12
CA GLY A 886 9.63 8.11 -23.13
C GLY A 886 9.40 6.65 -22.79
N SER A 887 9.67 5.77 -23.74
CA SER A 887 9.90 4.35 -23.48
C SER A 887 11.20 4.20 -22.68
N SER A 888 11.22 4.73 -21.46
CA SER A 888 12.27 4.55 -20.49
C SER A 888 11.68 3.83 -19.30
N ILE A 889 12.28 2.69 -18.98
CA ILE A 889 12.03 2.03 -17.71
C ILE A 889 12.66 2.96 -16.66
N ASN A 890 11.96 3.27 -15.58
CA ASN A 890 12.56 3.89 -14.40
C ASN A 890 12.72 2.79 -13.35
N THR A 891 13.90 2.69 -12.75
CA THR A 891 14.10 1.87 -11.53
C THR A 891 14.81 2.73 -10.48
N ALA A 892 15.08 2.18 -9.30
CA ALA A 892 15.91 2.80 -8.26
C ALA A 892 17.33 3.22 -8.73
N LEU A 893 17.71 2.89 -9.97
CA LEU A 893 18.96 3.24 -10.64
C LEU A 893 18.85 4.40 -11.65
N GLY A 894 17.68 5.02 -11.80
CA GLY A 894 17.45 6.10 -12.77
C GLY A 894 16.73 5.66 -14.05
N ARG A 895 16.85 6.46 -15.12
CA ARG A 895 16.14 6.32 -16.40
C ARG A 895 16.90 5.37 -17.35
N PHE A 896 16.22 4.35 -17.89
CA PHE A 896 16.83 3.34 -18.76
C PHE A 896 16.42 3.53 -20.23
N GLU A 897 17.41 3.74 -21.12
CA GLU A 897 17.24 3.54 -22.57
C GLU A 897 17.86 2.19 -22.98
N ILE A 898 17.05 1.23 -23.44
CA ILE A 898 17.57 -0.03 -24.01
C ILE A 898 17.94 0.21 -25.49
N LYS A 899 19.23 0.40 -25.77
CA LYS A 899 19.75 0.39 -27.15
C LYS A 899 20.30 -0.99 -27.50
N TYR A 900 19.56 -1.74 -28.32
CA TYR A 900 20.08 -2.93 -28.98
C TYR A 900 20.96 -2.51 -30.17
N LEU A 901 22.27 -2.46 -29.98
CA LEU A 901 23.20 -2.34 -31.10
C LEU A 901 23.32 -3.72 -31.78
N MET A 902 22.74 -3.85 -32.97
CA MET A 902 23.10 -4.95 -33.88
C MET A 902 24.46 -4.61 -34.49
N GLY A 903 25.50 -5.33 -34.08
CA GLY A 903 26.79 -5.30 -34.76
C GLY A 903 26.64 -5.84 -36.18
N VAL A 904 27.19 -5.09 -37.14
CA VAL A 904 27.49 -5.55 -38.51
C VAL A 904 28.57 -6.62 -38.47
#